data_AF-F0XBC3-F1
#
_entry.id   AF-F0XBC3-F1
#
_cell.length_a   1.000
_cell.length_b   1.000
_cell.length_c   1.000
_cell.angle_alpha   90.00
_cell.angle_beta   90.00
_cell.angle_gamma   90.00
#
_symmetry.space_group_name_H-M   'P 1'
#
loop_
_entity.id
_entity.type
_entity.pdbx_description
1 polymer ?
#
loop_
_entity_poly.entity_id
_entity_poly.type
_entity_poly.pdbx_seq_one_letter_code
_entity_poly.pdbx_strand_id
1 'polypeptide(L)'
;MHNALYNGTYRPEFYIKIIMDDAAAETDHVGGCPNSPGCSMTARRAVSFWNDFIPGYNGPTANNVFEQKIDHLEERLDVAIGLLEQLTKTMSSQSSTVQIASPGALNHDTDGATVVEGDSSLGAHSAFASNFVNSFITSGSPAAPSLDMRQTLDVLSRIVTTLKRPKAASEMTYPLSLEPRVQLPKRDRLPPIDRAMALVSGACNETHKHLHLTMQCYNALTMNDFPLMCHHAYFSPTPSEYDYIVVLSGLSALFWMHAHTVSAEEKEEYLRYDHMCHVHLETALSSLPLHLPARPDVIAALLMGTYYAIEISKPSLSWILTCKASELCQTLGYNNAATMHEDAPEKVQHKLILFWATYNLEKSLSLRLGRPSTIPQWSITVPIPSSITGSGEESWGFAYFVLYIEAARCQGDIYEMLYSPDAVTRPADVRQDRVQYLATEIQRLEVNSQKFNEKWYAIVSAAIGKDILDFNNYSDEVLRSSLLTLIYRADPRPIGSLTTFSAECLHAARTTLKRHQLCMSVVGKNQEMFFPLYVYWILLFSPFIPFIVLFCQVIETQDESDLVQMQAFVYSIQSATALSSEAGKMHLLFQALYNVASHYVEMSRTQMQAGQGLDYTQASVQMNDYLAALGFSNMASRVGGSDAQPAEEQPVPGDHTSTVGSVPPQDGGEMGWMMGGWLHDNQAMVELMQFSDYIAEKQRTVPTFESDQKPLRSGKPSLAPFSSASLVELHKSLVEISSITRTEGDVAAFLQPYLEAHGFTVELQPITAGRYNVLAYLYERRGNTVWGRGTVDDKGSVASQVVSVSALIAAGRITEGDVALLLDVGEEKGGDGIRAANELGLSWEAAVFGEPTELKLAAGHKGGLGFNLTAKGIAGHSGYPELGINAINLLVRGLAALEALELPGSARFGNSTLNVGTIGGGVAANVIPEDAYATVSVRVAVEAPEVLRRLIEAAMLAAVPELQLDFRYGVGPVAIDHDIDGFESIILNYGTDIPGLYGDHKRYLYGSGTILYAHSDQEHIRISELEEAVRGYQTIITELLSR
;
A
#
# COMPACT_ATOMS: atom_id res chain seq x y z
N MET A 1 18.99 -18.48 61.21
CA MET A 1 19.48 -17.08 61.25
C MET A 1 20.55 -16.84 62.31
N HIS A 2 20.37 -17.15 63.61
CA HIS A 2 21.28 -16.69 64.68
C HIS A 2 22.79 -16.97 64.45
N ASN A 3 23.17 -18.15 63.94
CA ASN A 3 24.58 -18.49 63.62
C ASN A 3 25.17 -17.79 62.38
N ALA A 4 24.40 -17.04 61.59
CA ALA A 4 24.90 -16.35 60.40
C ALA A 4 25.51 -14.96 60.72
N LEU A 5 25.15 -14.35 61.85
CA LEU A 5 25.48 -12.96 62.17
C LEU A 5 26.90 -12.76 62.76
N TYR A 6 27.61 -13.83 63.11
CA TYR A 6 28.93 -13.73 63.76
C TYR A 6 30.14 -13.76 62.81
N ASN A 7 29.96 -14.15 61.53
CA ASN A 7 31.07 -14.43 60.60
C ASN A 7 31.26 -13.38 59.49
N GLY A 8 30.75 -12.16 59.66
CA GLY A 8 31.19 -10.96 58.92
C GLY A 8 30.86 -10.86 57.42
N THR A 9 30.29 -11.89 56.79
CA THR A 9 29.86 -11.88 55.39
C THR A 9 28.35 -11.89 55.27
N TYR A 10 27.75 -10.78 54.83
CA TYR A 10 26.57 -10.61 53.94
C TYR A 10 26.02 -9.18 54.09
N ARG A 11 25.30 -8.66 53.08
CA ARG A 11 24.85 -7.25 53.05
C ARG A 11 23.40 -7.07 53.54
N PRO A 12 23.04 -5.93 54.18
CA PRO A 12 21.69 -5.70 54.70
C PRO A 12 20.59 -5.58 53.63
N GLU A 13 20.98 -5.19 52.41
CA GLU A 13 20.09 -4.87 51.27
C GLU A 13 19.03 -5.96 51.00
N PHE A 14 19.37 -7.24 51.22
CA PHE A 14 18.50 -8.36 50.87
C PHE A 14 17.29 -8.57 51.80
N TYR A 15 17.34 -8.11 53.05
CA TYR A 15 16.25 -8.30 54.01
C TYR A 15 15.17 -7.23 53.93
N ILE A 16 15.49 -6.03 53.40
CA ILE A 16 14.51 -4.94 53.22
C ILE A 16 13.44 -5.36 52.22
N LYS A 17 13.82 -6.04 51.13
CA LYS A 17 12.86 -6.52 50.13
C LYS A 17 11.89 -7.55 50.72
N ILE A 18 12.39 -8.58 51.40
CA ILE A 18 11.55 -9.63 52.01
C ILE A 18 10.50 -9.03 52.97
N ILE A 19 10.89 -8.05 53.78
CA ILE A 19 9.99 -7.41 54.75
C ILE A 19 8.97 -6.47 54.07
N MET A 20 9.31 -5.86 52.93
CA MET A 20 8.34 -5.08 52.14
C MET A 20 7.38 -5.96 51.35
N ASP A 21 7.85 -7.08 50.81
CA ASP A 21 7.03 -8.07 50.09
C ASP A 21 6.02 -8.74 51.05
N ASP A 22 6.45 -9.15 52.27
CA ASP A 22 5.54 -9.66 53.33
C ASP A 22 4.52 -8.60 53.79
N ALA A 23 4.94 -7.33 53.93
CA ALA A 23 4.05 -6.25 54.39
C ALA A 23 2.99 -5.85 53.35
N ALA A 24 3.25 -6.07 52.05
CA ALA A 24 2.25 -5.90 51.00
C ALA A 24 1.22 -7.04 51.00
N ALA A 25 1.62 -8.26 51.35
CA ALA A 25 0.75 -9.45 51.33
C ALA A 25 -0.40 -9.38 52.36
N GLU A 26 -0.22 -8.72 53.52
CA GLU A 26 -1.32 -8.55 54.49
C GLU A 26 -2.39 -7.53 54.04
N THR A 27 -2.10 -6.65 53.08
CA THR A 27 -3.08 -5.63 52.63
C THR A 27 -4.18 -6.16 51.70
N ASP A 28 -3.96 -7.25 50.96
CA ASP A 28 -4.92 -7.81 49.99
C ASP A 28 -6.06 -8.64 50.62
N HIS A 29 -6.22 -8.60 51.94
CA HIS A 29 -7.32 -9.28 52.66
C HIS A 29 -8.34 -8.34 53.31
N VAL A 30 -8.29 -7.03 53.03
CA VAL A 30 -9.35 -6.07 53.43
C VAL A 30 -9.69 -5.13 52.27
N GLY A 31 -10.62 -5.55 51.41
CA GLY A 31 -11.06 -4.75 50.24
C GLY A 31 -11.68 -3.40 50.64
N GLY A 32 -11.10 -2.30 50.15
CA GLY A 32 -11.54 -0.93 50.42
C GLY A 32 -11.00 0.09 49.41
N CYS A 33 -11.77 1.15 49.16
CA CYS A 33 -11.48 2.15 48.12
C CYS A 33 -10.28 3.07 48.48
N PRO A 34 -9.34 3.36 47.56
CA PRO A 34 -8.02 3.93 47.88
C PRO A 34 -7.97 5.44 48.20
N ASN A 35 -9.09 6.06 48.62
CA ASN A 35 -9.16 7.50 48.95
C ASN A 35 -9.70 7.72 50.38
N SER A 36 -8.90 7.37 51.40
CA SER A 36 -9.20 7.76 52.80
C SER A 36 -7.93 8.01 53.63
N PRO A 37 -7.97 8.84 54.70
CA PRO A 37 -6.76 9.31 55.40
C PRO A 37 -6.03 8.28 56.29
N GLY A 38 -6.36 6.99 56.20
CA GLY A 38 -5.86 5.96 57.12
C GLY A 38 -4.40 5.52 56.89
N CYS A 39 -3.87 5.68 55.68
CA CYS A 39 -2.64 5.02 55.24
C CYS A 39 -1.35 5.53 55.90
N SER A 40 -1.37 6.71 56.55
CA SER A 40 -0.19 7.25 57.26
C SER A 40 0.04 6.66 58.65
N MET A 41 -0.95 5.96 59.23
CA MET A 41 -0.83 5.34 60.56
C MET A 41 -0.05 4.01 60.56
N THR A 42 -0.03 3.29 59.45
CA THR A 42 0.65 1.98 59.32
C THR A 42 2.17 2.11 59.42
N ALA A 43 2.77 3.08 58.72
CA ALA A 43 4.22 3.30 58.75
C ALA A 43 4.75 3.59 60.17
N ARG A 44 4.05 4.41 60.96
CA ARG A 44 4.44 4.71 62.35
C ARG A 44 4.32 3.51 63.28
N ARG A 45 3.40 2.57 63.01
CA ARG A 45 3.31 1.30 63.77
C ARG A 45 4.48 0.36 63.49
N ALA A 46 4.92 0.24 62.23
CA ALA A 46 6.09 -0.56 61.89
C ALA A 46 7.36 -0.08 62.63
N VAL A 47 7.55 1.24 62.74
CA VAL A 47 8.67 1.83 63.51
C VAL A 47 8.56 1.53 65.01
N SER A 48 7.36 1.58 65.62
CA SER A 48 7.20 1.20 67.03
C SER A 48 7.51 -0.28 67.29
N PHE A 49 7.11 -1.18 66.39
CA PHE A 49 7.36 -2.63 66.52
C PHE A 49 8.85 -2.98 66.55
N TRP A 50 9.69 -2.15 65.94
CA TRP A 50 11.15 -2.34 65.90
C TRP A 50 11.84 -2.06 67.25
N ASN A 51 11.27 -1.16 68.08
CA ASN A 51 11.85 -0.80 69.38
C ASN A 51 11.64 -1.91 70.45
N ASP A 52 10.55 -2.66 70.37
CA ASP A 52 10.24 -3.70 71.36
C ASP A 52 11.08 -4.98 71.20
N PHE A 53 11.74 -5.17 70.05
CA PHE A 53 12.40 -6.43 69.68
C PHE A 53 13.92 -6.51 69.98
N ILE A 54 14.58 -5.41 70.39
CA ILE A 54 16.02 -5.40 70.74
C ILE A 54 16.28 -4.70 72.09
N PRO A 55 16.22 -5.44 73.22
CA PRO A 55 16.58 -4.89 74.52
C PRO A 55 18.09 -4.59 74.62
N GLY A 56 18.47 -3.32 74.61
CA GLY A 56 19.78 -2.85 75.11
C GLY A 56 20.73 -2.16 74.13
N TYR A 57 20.32 -1.75 72.94
CA TYR A 57 21.21 -1.05 71.99
C TYR A 57 21.17 0.48 72.13
N ASN A 58 21.93 1.03 73.09
CA ASN A 58 22.10 2.48 73.26
C ASN A 58 23.24 3.02 72.37
N GLY A 59 22.91 3.59 71.21
CA GLY A 59 23.86 4.27 70.33
C GLY A 59 23.20 5.40 69.51
N PRO A 60 23.77 6.62 69.48
CA PRO A 60 23.17 7.75 68.76
C PRO A 60 23.48 7.74 67.25
N THR A 61 22.76 8.60 66.50
CA THR A 61 23.00 8.95 65.08
C THR A 61 22.75 7.87 64.02
N ALA A 62 21.52 7.36 63.97
CA ALA A 62 20.95 6.75 62.75
C ALA A 62 19.66 7.47 62.30
N ASN A 63 18.61 7.49 63.14
CA ASN A 63 17.28 8.01 62.79
C ASN A 63 17.28 9.44 62.22
N ASN A 64 18.02 10.36 62.85
CA ASN A 64 18.14 11.76 62.42
C ASN A 64 18.53 11.95 60.94
N VAL A 65 19.23 10.98 60.32
CA VAL A 65 19.67 11.06 58.92
C VAL A 65 18.63 10.48 57.95
N PHE A 66 17.71 9.64 58.44
CA PHE A 66 16.61 9.09 57.66
C PHE A 66 15.36 9.97 57.74
N GLU A 67 15.02 10.51 58.91
CA GLU A 67 13.94 11.49 59.07
C GLU A 67 14.23 12.74 58.24
N GLN A 68 15.41 13.36 58.39
CA GLN A 68 15.83 14.49 57.55
C GLN A 68 15.87 14.19 56.03
N LYS A 69 15.98 12.93 55.62
CA LYS A 69 15.91 12.55 54.20
C LYS A 69 14.49 12.32 53.71
N ILE A 70 13.57 11.91 54.58
CA ILE A 70 12.15 11.81 54.26
C ILE A 70 11.54 13.21 54.22
N ASP A 71 11.80 14.03 55.23
CA ASP A 71 11.39 15.45 55.27
C ASP A 71 11.85 16.20 54.00
N HIS A 72 13.13 16.04 53.60
CA HIS A 72 13.68 16.66 52.41
C HIS A 72 13.31 15.95 51.07
N LEU A 73 12.61 14.82 51.12
CA LEU A 73 11.96 14.22 49.96
C LEU A 73 10.51 14.71 49.82
N GLU A 74 9.77 14.84 50.92
CA GLU A 74 8.43 15.45 50.95
C GLU A 74 8.50 16.94 50.55
N GLU A 75 9.42 17.72 51.13
CA GLU A 75 9.67 19.13 50.77
C GLU A 75 10.01 19.29 49.27
N ARG A 76 10.74 18.33 48.69
CA ARG A 76 11.04 18.32 47.25
C ARG A 76 9.89 17.83 46.38
N LEU A 77 8.99 17.00 46.90
CA LEU A 77 7.79 16.54 46.22
C LEU A 77 6.76 17.67 46.16
N ASP A 78 6.55 18.39 47.26
CA ASP A 78 5.69 19.58 47.32
C ASP A 78 6.20 20.70 46.40
N VAL A 79 7.52 20.93 46.34
CA VAL A 79 8.12 21.86 45.37
C VAL A 79 7.92 21.38 43.92
N ALA A 80 8.00 20.07 43.64
CA ALA A 80 7.73 19.53 42.30
C ALA A 80 6.25 19.65 41.91
N ILE A 81 5.32 19.40 42.83
CA ILE A 81 3.87 19.58 42.65
C ILE A 81 3.55 21.06 42.43
N GLY A 82 4.11 21.95 43.24
CA GLY A 82 3.97 23.41 43.08
C GLY A 82 4.52 23.93 41.75
N LEU A 83 5.63 23.38 41.26
CA LEU A 83 6.18 23.69 39.94
C LEU A 83 5.29 23.15 38.80
N LEU A 84 4.70 21.97 38.94
CA LEU A 84 3.74 21.42 37.98
C LEU A 84 2.44 22.24 37.92
N GLU A 85 1.91 22.68 39.08
CA GLU A 85 0.78 23.60 39.13
C GLU A 85 1.11 24.97 38.51
N GLN A 86 2.30 25.51 38.76
CA GLN A 86 2.74 26.77 38.15
C GLN A 86 2.90 26.63 36.63
N LEU A 87 3.56 25.57 36.14
CA LEU A 87 3.66 25.27 34.70
C LEU A 87 2.26 25.18 34.06
N THR A 88 1.32 24.49 34.69
CA THR A 88 -0.06 24.34 34.20
C THR A 88 -0.78 25.71 34.14
N LYS A 89 -0.56 26.60 35.12
CA LYS A 89 -1.10 27.97 35.12
C LYS A 89 -0.41 28.88 34.08
N THR A 90 0.90 28.74 33.87
CA THR A 90 1.65 29.52 32.87
C THR A 90 1.29 29.10 31.44
N MET A 91 1.16 27.81 31.15
CA MET A 91 0.73 27.32 29.83
C MET A 91 -0.72 27.73 29.48
N SER A 92 -1.54 28.08 30.47
CA SER A 92 -2.89 28.62 30.25
C SER A 92 -2.92 30.13 29.90
N SER A 93 -1.81 30.87 29.95
CA SER A 93 -1.84 32.35 30.01
C SER A 93 -0.97 33.12 29.02
N GLN A 94 -0.13 32.48 28.19
CA GLN A 94 0.66 33.18 27.17
C GLN A 94 0.59 32.54 25.77
N SER A 95 -0.40 32.99 24.99
CA SER A 95 -0.33 32.99 23.52
C SER A 95 0.08 34.39 23.06
N SER A 96 1.39 34.63 22.89
CA SER A 96 1.94 35.83 22.23
C SER A 96 3.41 35.60 21.83
N THR A 97 3.82 36.13 20.67
CA THR A 97 5.14 35.87 20.06
C THR A 97 6.22 36.90 20.46
N VAL A 98 7.39 36.44 20.92
CA VAL A 98 8.67 37.19 20.82
C VAL A 98 9.84 36.19 20.68
N GLN A 99 10.77 36.42 19.75
CA GLN A 99 12.08 35.76 19.71
C GLN A 99 13.17 36.69 20.27
N ILE A 100 14.07 36.15 21.11
CA ILE A 100 15.41 36.72 21.40
C ILE A 100 16.39 35.53 21.49
N ALA A 101 17.63 35.70 21.01
CA ALA A 101 18.52 34.60 20.63
C ALA A 101 19.78 34.40 21.51
N SER A 102 20.39 33.22 21.31
CA SER A 102 21.82 32.88 21.51
C SER A 102 22.29 32.45 22.92
N PRO A 103 23.36 31.62 23.02
CA PRO A 103 23.84 30.59 22.07
C PRO A 103 24.24 29.25 22.75
N GLY A 104 24.54 28.21 21.95
CA GLY A 104 25.58 27.23 22.34
C GLY A 104 25.19 25.79 22.66
N ALA A 105 24.00 25.31 22.28
CA ALA A 105 23.71 23.88 22.22
C ALA A 105 22.95 23.56 20.92
N LEU A 106 23.40 22.53 20.19
CA LEU A 106 22.66 22.01 19.04
C LEU A 106 21.55 21.08 19.54
N ASN A 107 20.38 21.65 19.80
CA ASN A 107 19.16 20.87 19.96
C ASN A 107 18.90 20.13 18.64
N HIS A 108 19.03 18.81 18.65
CA HIS A 108 18.33 18.00 17.66
C HIS A 108 16.85 18.01 18.03
N ASP A 109 16.06 18.80 17.31
CA ASP A 109 14.61 18.62 17.29
C ASP A 109 14.34 17.20 16.76
N THR A 110 13.91 16.30 17.64
CA THR A 110 13.56 14.92 17.29
C THR A 110 12.17 14.88 16.68
N ASP A 111 12.02 15.51 15.50
CA ASP A 111 10.84 15.35 14.64
C ASP A 111 10.87 13.95 14.02
N GLY A 112 10.50 12.98 14.85
CA GLY A 112 10.70 11.56 14.61
C GLY A 112 9.79 11.04 13.50
N ALA A 113 10.39 10.72 12.35
CA ALA A 113 9.70 10.22 11.17
C ALA A 113 8.65 9.14 11.49
N THR A 114 7.46 9.31 10.92
CA THR A 114 6.34 8.38 11.02
C THR A 114 6.48 7.25 10.01
N VAL A 115 6.09 6.04 10.39
CA VAL A 115 5.98 4.94 9.43
C VAL A 115 4.82 5.21 8.47
N VAL A 116 5.03 4.96 7.18
CA VAL A 116 3.99 5.05 6.15
C VAL A 116 3.35 3.67 5.94
N GLU A 117 2.02 3.66 5.89
CA GLU A 117 1.18 2.54 5.44
C GLU A 117 0.42 2.96 4.16
N GLY A 118 0.14 2.01 3.27
CA GLY A 118 -0.60 2.24 2.01
C GLY A 118 -2.12 2.09 2.13
N ASP A 119 -2.83 2.18 0.99
CA ASP A 119 -4.29 2.37 0.94
C ASP A 119 -5.14 1.18 1.40
N SER A 120 -4.58 -0.04 1.48
CA SER A 120 -5.23 -1.22 2.08
C SER A 120 -5.16 -1.25 3.62
N SER A 121 -4.43 -0.33 4.23
CA SER A 121 -4.20 -0.34 5.69
C SER A 121 -5.46 0.04 6.49
N LEU A 122 -5.53 -0.45 7.73
CA LEU A 122 -6.59 -0.04 8.66
C LEU A 122 -6.55 1.48 8.91
N GLY A 123 -5.36 2.11 8.89
CA GLY A 123 -5.21 3.56 9.00
C GLY A 123 -5.83 4.32 7.82
N ALA A 124 -5.59 3.88 6.58
CA ALA A 124 -6.19 4.47 5.38
C ALA A 124 -7.71 4.29 5.34
N HIS A 125 -8.21 3.09 5.65
CA HIS A 125 -9.65 2.82 5.70
C HIS A 125 -10.37 3.59 6.83
N SER A 126 -9.71 3.82 7.96
CA SER A 126 -10.26 4.67 9.03
C SER A 126 -10.29 6.15 8.63
N ALA A 127 -9.31 6.61 7.84
CA ALA A 127 -9.31 7.95 7.27
C ALA A 127 -10.49 8.20 6.32
N PHE A 128 -10.82 7.20 5.49
CA PHE A 128 -12.03 7.23 4.67
C PHE A 128 -13.27 7.42 5.55
N ALA A 129 -13.40 6.70 6.67
CA ALA A 129 -14.56 6.81 7.54
C ALA A 129 -14.74 8.23 8.12
N SER A 130 -13.67 8.87 8.58
CA SER A 130 -13.72 10.26 9.05
C SER A 130 -14.08 11.24 7.93
N ASN A 131 -13.46 11.10 6.76
CA ASN A 131 -13.73 11.96 5.60
C ASN A 131 -15.17 11.80 5.09
N PHE A 132 -15.69 10.57 5.10
CA PHE A 132 -17.06 10.24 4.70
C PHE A 132 -18.09 10.97 5.56
N VAL A 133 -17.97 10.91 6.89
CA VAL A 133 -18.91 11.58 7.80
C VAL A 133 -18.80 13.10 7.70
N ASN A 134 -17.59 13.65 7.57
CA ASN A 134 -17.40 15.08 7.33
C ASN A 134 -18.10 15.51 6.04
N SER A 135 -17.94 14.76 4.94
CA SER A 135 -18.63 15.02 3.67
C SER A 135 -20.15 14.99 3.85
N PHE A 136 -20.68 13.92 4.45
CA PHE A 136 -22.11 13.69 4.67
C PHE A 136 -22.77 14.84 5.46
N ILE A 137 -22.09 15.35 6.49
CA ILE A 137 -22.54 16.50 7.29
C ILE A 137 -22.53 17.80 6.46
N THR A 138 -21.52 18.00 5.61
CA THR A 138 -21.45 19.20 4.74
C THR A 138 -22.42 19.18 3.56
N SER A 139 -22.81 18.00 3.05
CA SER A 139 -23.66 17.85 1.86
C SER A 139 -25.17 18.01 2.12
N GLY A 140 -25.58 18.15 3.38
CA GLY A 140 -26.95 18.53 3.74
C GLY A 140 -27.85 17.36 4.17
N SER A 141 -27.93 17.15 5.49
CA SER A 141 -29.09 16.57 6.16
C SER A 141 -29.77 17.68 6.99
N PRO A 142 -31.10 17.68 7.21
CA PRO A 142 -31.81 18.80 7.87
C PRO A 142 -31.39 19.07 9.33
N ALA A 143 -30.63 18.17 9.95
CA ALA A 143 -30.05 18.35 11.27
C ALA A 143 -28.74 19.15 11.20
N ALA A 144 -28.76 20.42 11.63
CA ALA A 144 -27.52 21.11 11.97
C ALA A 144 -26.79 20.32 13.08
N PRO A 145 -25.51 19.93 12.92
CA PRO A 145 -24.84 19.05 13.87
C PRO A 145 -24.72 19.73 15.23
N SER A 146 -25.23 19.04 16.26
CA SER A 146 -25.20 19.47 17.65
C SER A 146 -23.77 19.72 18.11
N LEU A 147 -23.61 20.51 19.18
CA LEU A 147 -22.29 20.78 19.76
C LEU A 147 -21.59 19.46 20.13
N ASP A 148 -22.35 18.51 20.66
CA ASP A 148 -21.89 17.19 21.09
C ASP A 148 -21.42 16.33 19.89
N MET A 149 -22.17 16.32 18.77
CA MET A 149 -21.77 15.59 17.57
C MET A 149 -20.44 16.11 17.01
N ARG A 150 -20.18 17.42 17.08
CA ARG A 150 -18.88 18.01 16.68
C ARG A 150 -17.74 17.56 17.60
N GLN A 151 -17.99 17.41 18.90
CA GLN A 151 -16.99 16.90 19.85
C GLN A 151 -16.64 15.43 19.57
N THR A 152 -17.62 14.56 19.33
CA THR A 152 -17.38 13.15 19.01
C THR A 152 -16.59 12.99 17.70
N LEU A 153 -16.78 13.91 16.74
CA LEU A 153 -16.00 13.93 15.49
C LEU A 153 -14.56 14.43 15.67
N ASP A 154 -14.29 15.37 16.58
CA ASP A 154 -12.92 15.73 16.96
C ASP A 154 -12.20 14.54 17.63
N VAL A 155 -12.89 13.84 18.54
CA VAL A 155 -12.37 12.62 19.17
C VAL A 155 -12.03 11.56 18.12
N LEU A 156 -12.93 11.28 17.16
CA LEU A 156 -12.67 10.35 16.07
C LEU A 156 -11.48 10.80 15.20
N SER A 157 -11.44 12.09 14.82
CA SER A 157 -10.35 12.68 14.04
C SER A 157 -8.99 12.52 14.73
N ARG A 158 -8.93 12.73 16.05
CA ARG A 158 -7.72 12.58 16.86
C ARG A 158 -7.29 11.12 17.03
N ILE A 159 -8.24 10.19 17.20
CA ILE A 159 -7.95 8.74 17.22
C ILE A 159 -7.37 8.31 15.86
N VAL A 160 -8.02 8.66 14.74
CA VAL A 160 -7.55 8.32 13.40
C VAL A 160 -6.21 8.98 13.07
N THR A 161 -5.97 10.22 13.51
CA THR A 161 -4.68 10.90 13.37
C THR A 161 -3.56 10.23 14.18
N THR A 162 -3.89 9.67 15.35
CA THR A 162 -2.95 8.89 16.19
C THR A 162 -2.61 7.57 15.52
N LEU A 163 -3.60 6.86 14.97
CA LEU A 163 -3.41 5.60 14.23
C LEU A 163 -2.61 5.78 12.94
N LYS A 164 -2.74 6.93 12.26
CA LYS A 164 -1.94 7.28 11.07
C LYS A 164 -0.45 7.53 11.34
N ARG A 165 -0.02 7.67 12.60
CA ARG A 165 1.33 8.18 12.94
C ARG A 165 2.07 7.36 14.01
N PRO A 166 2.23 6.04 13.86
CA PRO A 166 3.24 5.30 14.63
C PRO A 166 4.63 5.88 14.32
N LYS A 167 5.37 6.27 15.36
CA LYS A 167 6.75 6.76 15.22
C LYS A 167 7.65 5.59 14.86
N ALA A 168 8.53 5.74 13.87
CA ALA A 168 9.43 4.66 13.47
C ALA A 168 10.29 4.15 14.63
N ALA A 169 10.74 5.03 15.53
CA ALA A 169 11.52 4.66 16.71
C ALA A 169 10.78 3.74 17.73
N SER A 170 9.44 3.78 17.81
CA SER A 170 8.67 2.89 18.70
C SER A 170 8.28 1.56 18.05
N GLU A 171 8.14 1.53 16.72
CA GLU A 171 7.95 0.29 15.95
C GLU A 171 9.24 -0.57 15.93
N MET A 172 10.41 0.07 15.82
CA MET A 172 11.69 -0.64 15.61
C MET A 172 12.47 -0.97 16.90
N THR A 173 11.76 -1.11 18.03
CA THR A 173 12.36 -1.40 19.34
C THR A 173 11.75 -2.64 19.99
N TYR A 174 12.55 -3.31 20.83
CA TYR A 174 12.18 -4.50 21.58
C TYR A 174 11.96 -4.12 23.07
N PRO A 175 10.70 -4.14 23.60
CA PRO A 175 10.36 -3.59 24.92
C PRO A 175 10.95 -4.32 26.14
N LEU A 176 11.33 -5.59 26.00
CA LEU A 176 11.96 -6.45 27.02
C LEU A 176 13.48 -6.63 26.80
N SER A 177 14.04 -6.11 25.70
CA SER A 177 15.47 -6.25 25.38
C SER A 177 16.40 -5.64 26.45
N LEU A 178 17.52 -6.33 26.71
CA LEU A 178 18.56 -5.88 27.65
C LEU A 178 19.68 -5.11 26.92
N GLU A 179 20.32 -4.15 27.60
CA GLU A 179 21.35 -3.31 26.96
C GLU A 179 22.51 -4.12 26.31
N PRO A 180 22.96 -3.75 25.10
CA PRO A 180 23.88 -4.55 24.26
C PRO A 180 25.35 -4.55 24.74
N ARG A 181 25.61 -4.26 26.01
CA ARG A 181 26.94 -4.34 26.64
C ARG A 181 27.14 -5.56 27.54
N VAL A 182 26.13 -6.42 27.66
CA VAL A 182 26.22 -7.68 28.41
C VAL A 182 26.45 -8.83 27.45
N GLN A 183 27.48 -9.64 27.71
CA GLN A 183 27.70 -10.90 26.98
C GLN A 183 26.47 -11.80 27.08
N LEU A 184 26.15 -12.56 26.01
CA LEU A 184 25.05 -13.54 25.98
C LEU A 184 25.00 -14.32 27.31
N PRO A 185 23.84 -14.34 28.01
CA PRO A 185 23.78 -14.64 29.43
C PRO A 185 24.22 -16.06 29.75
N LYS A 186 24.90 -16.22 30.90
CA LYS A 186 25.28 -17.54 31.43
C LYS A 186 24.06 -18.44 31.61
N ARG A 187 24.29 -19.77 31.54
CA ARG A 187 23.30 -20.85 31.66
C ARG A 187 22.25 -20.63 32.76
N ASP A 188 22.64 -20.01 33.87
CA ASP A 188 21.83 -19.73 35.06
C ASP A 188 20.59 -18.82 34.83
N ARG A 189 20.33 -18.37 33.59
CA ARG A 189 19.16 -17.54 33.21
C ARG A 189 18.20 -18.18 32.19
N LEU A 190 18.48 -19.36 31.66
CA LEU A 190 17.49 -20.07 30.84
C LEU A 190 16.44 -20.76 31.74
N PRO A 191 15.24 -21.08 31.23
CA PRO A 191 14.30 -21.97 31.89
C PRO A 191 14.96 -23.30 32.31
N PRO A 192 14.51 -23.98 33.39
CA PRO A 192 15.16 -25.20 33.85
C PRO A 192 15.18 -26.29 32.77
N ILE A 193 16.36 -26.81 32.46
CA ILE A 193 16.54 -27.74 31.34
C ILE A 193 15.70 -29.02 31.49
N ASP A 194 15.48 -29.50 32.70
CA ASP A 194 14.64 -30.68 32.95
C ASP A 194 13.17 -30.42 32.61
N ARG A 195 12.66 -29.20 32.86
CA ARG A 195 11.32 -28.77 32.43
C ARG A 195 11.26 -28.62 30.90
N ALA A 196 12.24 -27.94 30.31
CA ALA A 196 12.34 -27.71 28.86
C ALA A 196 12.39 -29.04 28.08
N MET A 197 13.30 -29.95 28.46
CA MET A 197 13.49 -31.23 27.80
C MET A 197 12.35 -32.21 28.08
N ALA A 198 11.62 -32.09 29.19
CA ALA A 198 10.39 -32.86 29.40
C ALA A 198 9.31 -32.48 28.37
N LEU A 199 9.08 -31.19 28.12
CA LEU A 199 8.10 -30.73 27.12
C LEU A 199 8.55 -31.02 25.69
N VAL A 200 9.83 -30.82 25.36
CA VAL A 200 10.40 -31.18 24.06
C VAL A 200 10.30 -32.70 23.82
N SER A 201 10.59 -33.52 24.83
CA SER A 201 10.44 -34.98 24.74
C SER A 201 8.97 -35.39 24.60
N GLY A 202 8.04 -34.76 25.30
CA GLY A 202 6.60 -34.97 25.11
C GLY A 202 6.17 -34.66 23.67
N ALA A 203 6.55 -33.50 23.16
CA ALA A 203 6.26 -33.05 21.80
C ALA A 203 6.88 -33.93 20.70
N CYS A 204 7.98 -34.64 20.99
CA CYS A 204 8.61 -35.58 20.04
C CYS A 204 8.07 -37.02 20.16
N ASN A 205 7.51 -37.41 21.31
CA ASN A 205 7.00 -38.77 21.54
C ASN A 205 5.51 -38.92 21.14
N GLU A 206 4.70 -37.86 21.21
CA GLU A 206 3.33 -37.89 20.68
C GLU A 206 3.30 -37.64 19.17
N THR A 207 2.75 -38.58 18.41
CA THR A 207 2.63 -38.46 16.95
C THR A 207 1.53 -37.46 16.57
N HIS A 208 1.93 -36.19 16.40
CA HIS A 208 1.16 -35.07 15.84
C HIS A 208 -0.26 -34.86 16.40
N LYS A 209 -0.33 -34.27 17.60
CA LYS A 209 -1.58 -33.77 18.19
C LYS A 209 -1.59 -32.25 18.35
N HIS A 210 -1.33 -31.72 19.54
CA HIS A 210 -1.63 -30.31 19.84
C HIS A 210 -0.70 -29.28 19.17
N LEU A 211 0.57 -29.63 18.91
CA LEU A 211 1.58 -28.66 18.44
C LEU A 211 1.31 -28.09 17.03
N HIS A 212 0.64 -28.85 16.15
CA HIS A 212 0.51 -28.52 14.72
C HIS A 212 -0.34 -27.28 14.41
N LEU A 213 -1.14 -26.75 15.34
CA LEU A 213 -2.08 -25.64 15.07
C LEU A 213 -1.53 -24.28 15.52
N THR A 214 -0.97 -24.23 16.72
CA THR A 214 -0.39 -23.01 17.31
C THR A 214 1.05 -22.75 16.86
N MET A 215 1.78 -23.76 16.37
CA MET A 215 3.18 -23.62 15.94
C MET A 215 3.36 -23.91 14.45
N GLN A 216 2.65 -23.14 13.61
CA GLN A 216 2.73 -23.18 12.15
C GLN A 216 4.18 -23.03 11.63
N CYS A 217 4.97 -22.23 12.35
CA CYS A 217 6.40 -21.98 12.15
C CYS A 217 7.26 -23.26 12.23
N TYR A 218 6.86 -24.24 13.05
CA TYR A 218 7.62 -25.47 13.33
C TYR A 218 7.37 -26.60 12.32
N ASN A 219 6.69 -26.30 11.21
CA ASN A 219 6.80 -27.11 9.99
C ASN A 219 8.09 -26.81 9.22
N ALA A 220 8.66 -25.59 9.33
CA ALA A 220 9.88 -25.21 8.62
C ALA A 220 11.15 -25.77 9.28
N LEU A 221 11.09 -26.01 10.59
CA LEU A 221 12.08 -26.74 11.36
C LEU A 221 11.69 -28.22 11.41
N THR A 222 12.59 -29.11 11.02
CA THR A 222 12.40 -30.54 11.23
C THR A 222 12.37 -30.81 12.74
N MET A 223 11.19 -31.14 13.28
CA MET A 223 10.98 -31.43 14.71
C MET A 223 11.91 -32.52 15.27
N ASN A 224 12.47 -33.37 14.40
CA ASN A 224 13.50 -34.36 14.72
C ASN A 224 14.81 -33.74 15.23
N ASP A 225 15.16 -32.54 14.74
CA ASP A 225 16.41 -31.84 15.05
C ASP A 225 16.27 -30.84 16.21
N PHE A 226 15.05 -30.39 16.51
CA PHE A 226 14.78 -29.43 17.59
C PHE A 226 15.33 -29.87 18.97
N PRO A 227 15.26 -31.16 19.39
CA PRO A 227 15.92 -31.62 20.62
C PRO A 227 17.45 -31.45 20.61
N LEU A 228 18.08 -31.60 19.44
CA LEU A 228 19.52 -31.40 19.27
C LEU A 228 19.88 -29.91 19.30
N MET A 229 19.05 -29.04 18.68
CA MET A 229 19.18 -27.58 18.79
C MET A 229 19.05 -27.12 20.24
N CYS A 230 18.05 -27.62 20.98
CA CYS A 230 17.89 -27.36 22.41
C CYS A 230 19.12 -27.80 23.21
N HIS A 231 19.63 -29.02 22.98
CA HIS A 231 20.87 -29.49 23.61
C HIS A 231 22.06 -28.56 23.28
N HIS A 232 22.19 -28.11 22.04
CA HIS A 232 23.25 -27.17 21.63
C HIS A 232 23.11 -25.79 22.30
N ALA A 233 21.90 -25.24 22.38
CA ALA A 233 21.65 -23.95 23.02
C ALA A 233 21.98 -23.93 24.52
N TYR A 234 21.67 -25.02 25.25
CA TYR A 234 21.96 -25.12 26.68
C TYR A 234 23.41 -25.52 26.98
N PHE A 235 24.00 -26.42 26.20
CA PHE A 235 25.30 -27.01 26.52
C PHE A 235 26.50 -26.46 25.75
N SER A 236 26.33 -25.83 24.59
CA SER A 236 27.48 -25.23 23.87
C SER A 236 28.11 -24.08 24.68
N PRO A 237 29.46 -23.97 24.73
CA PRO A 237 30.12 -22.78 25.27
C PRO A 237 29.98 -21.54 24.36
N THR A 238 29.61 -21.76 23.09
CA THR A 238 29.33 -20.73 22.08
C THR A 238 28.18 -21.23 21.19
N PRO A 239 26.92 -21.06 21.60
CA PRO A 239 25.78 -21.41 20.75
C PRO A 239 25.73 -20.49 19.51
N SER A 240 25.14 -20.98 18.43
CA SER A 240 24.77 -20.14 17.29
C SER A 240 23.66 -19.19 17.72
N GLU A 241 23.79 -17.89 17.45
CA GLU A 241 22.76 -16.89 17.78
C GLU A 241 21.44 -17.17 17.05
N TYR A 242 21.51 -17.71 15.84
CA TYR A 242 20.34 -18.10 15.04
C TYR A 242 19.64 -19.34 15.62
N ASP A 243 20.39 -20.37 16.00
CA ASP A 243 19.83 -21.56 16.67
C ASP A 243 19.24 -21.19 18.03
N TYR A 244 19.85 -20.22 18.73
CA TYR A 244 19.40 -19.72 20.02
C TYR A 244 18.07 -18.97 19.91
N ILE A 245 17.90 -18.09 18.92
CA ILE A 245 16.62 -17.44 18.58
C ILE A 245 15.54 -18.50 18.32
N VAL A 246 15.84 -19.49 17.48
CA VAL A 246 14.91 -20.60 17.18
C VAL A 246 14.50 -21.36 18.46
N VAL A 247 15.47 -21.78 19.27
CA VAL A 247 15.19 -22.54 20.50
C VAL A 247 14.35 -21.72 21.49
N LEU A 248 14.61 -20.42 21.64
CA LEU A 248 13.86 -19.57 22.56
C LEU A 248 12.39 -19.41 22.15
N SER A 249 12.11 -19.16 20.86
CA SER A 249 10.72 -19.08 20.36
C SER A 249 9.97 -20.40 20.52
N GLY A 250 10.61 -21.54 20.24
CA GLY A 250 9.96 -22.85 20.36
C GLY A 250 9.71 -23.26 21.82
N LEU A 251 10.64 -22.91 22.72
CA LEU A 251 10.45 -23.14 24.16
C LEU A 251 9.39 -22.21 24.76
N SER A 252 9.34 -20.93 24.37
CA SER A 252 8.24 -20.01 24.71
C SER A 252 6.89 -20.63 24.37
N ALA A 253 6.67 -21.00 23.11
CA ALA A 253 5.41 -21.60 22.67
C ALA A 253 5.07 -22.90 23.41
N LEU A 254 6.05 -23.78 23.66
CA LEU A 254 5.84 -25.00 24.45
C LEU A 254 5.42 -24.68 25.90
N PHE A 255 6.05 -23.70 26.55
CA PHE A 255 5.69 -23.28 27.91
C PHE A 255 4.32 -22.59 27.95
N TRP A 256 4.03 -21.68 27.01
CA TRP A 256 2.74 -20.99 26.91
C TRP A 256 1.59 -21.98 26.64
N MET A 257 1.77 -22.93 25.72
CA MET A 257 0.77 -23.99 25.49
C MET A 257 0.58 -24.86 26.72
N HIS A 258 1.67 -25.30 27.36
CA HIS A 258 1.57 -26.18 28.52
C HIS A 258 0.94 -25.48 29.74
N ALA A 259 1.21 -24.18 29.94
CA ALA A 259 0.59 -23.37 30.99
C ALA A 259 -0.95 -23.38 30.95
N HIS A 260 -1.56 -23.55 29.76
CA HIS A 260 -3.01 -23.67 29.57
C HIS A 260 -3.53 -25.12 29.69
N THR A 261 -2.69 -26.08 30.11
CA THR A 261 -3.03 -27.51 30.30
C THR A 261 -2.78 -28.03 31.73
N VAL A 262 -2.17 -27.23 32.60
CA VAL A 262 -1.75 -27.61 33.97
C VAL A 262 -2.64 -26.99 35.05
N SER A 263 -2.33 -27.27 36.32
CA SER A 263 -2.98 -26.62 37.46
C SER A 263 -2.69 -25.11 37.51
N ALA A 264 -3.54 -24.33 38.19
CA ALA A 264 -3.34 -22.88 38.34
C ALA A 264 -2.02 -22.53 39.06
N GLU A 265 -1.56 -23.40 39.96
CA GLU A 265 -0.30 -23.25 40.71
C GLU A 265 0.93 -23.48 39.81
N GLU A 266 0.86 -24.44 38.88
CA GLU A 266 1.93 -24.70 37.89
C GLU A 266 1.90 -23.72 36.72
N LYS A 267 0.72 -23.18 36.37
CA LYS A 267 0.52 -22.25 35.26
C LYS A 267 1.40 -21.00 35.40
N GLU A 268 1.51 -20.43 36.61
CA GLU A 268 2.38 -19.28 36.87
C GLU A 268 3.88 -19.63 36.68
N GLU A 269 4.30 -20.84 37.09
CA GLU A 269 5.68 -21.31 36.89
C GLU A 269 6.04 -21.34 35.39
N TYR A 270 5.14 -21.85 34.55
CA TYR A 270 5.35 -21.96 33.11
C TYR A 270 5.19 -20.63 32.36
N LEU A 271 4.23 -19.77 32.72
CA LEU A 271 4.14 -18.41 32.15
C LEU A 271 5.37 -17.56 32.47
N ARG A 272 6.00 -17.77 33.63
CA ARG A 272 7.29 -17.15 33.95
C ARG A 272 8.43 -17.68 33.07
N TYR A 273 8.43 -18.96 32.70
CA TYR A 273 9.43 -19.52 31.76
C TYR A 273 9.22 -19.04 30.33
N ASP A 274 7.98 -18.88 29.88
CA ASP A 274 7.65 -18.19 28.63
C ASP A 274 8.17 -16.74 28.62
N HIS A 275 7.89 -15.97 29.67
CA HIS A 275 8.42 -14.60 29.80
C HIS A 275 9.96 -14.55 29.81
N MET A 276 10.64 -15.52 30.44
CA MET A 276 12.10 -15.65 30.38
C MET A 276 12.61 -15.92 28.95
N CYS A 277 11.90 -16.75 28.16
CA CYS A 277 12.21 -16.93 26.75
C CYS A 277 12.03 -15.62 25.97
N HIS A 278 10.95 -14.87 26.18
CA HIS A 278 10.69 -13.59 25.52
C HIS A 278 11.78 -12.54 25.76
N VAL A 279 12.20 -12.31 27.01
CA VAL A 279 13.30 -11.37 27.35
C VAL A 279 14.59 -11.71 26.62
N HIS A 280 14.93 -13.00 26.53
CA HIS A 280 16.13 -13.46 25.82
C HIS A 280 15.99 -13.41 24.29
N LEU A 281 14.80 -13.73 23.77
CA LEU A 281 14.49 -13.71 22.33
C LEU A 281 14.59 -12.28 21.79
N GLU A 282 13.98 -11.32 22.48
CA GLU A 282 14.11 -9.90 22.19
C GLU A 282 15.55 -9.40 22.24
N THR A 283 16.32 -9.81 23.26
CA THR A 283 17.73 -9.43 23.39
C THR A 283 18.56 -9.98 22.23
N ALA A 284 18.35 -11.23 21.81
CA ALA A 284 19.05 -11.84 20.69
C ALA A 284 18.64 -11.21 19.34
N LEU A 285 17.33 -11.01 19.09
CA LEU A 285 16.83 -10.33 17.89
C LEU A 285 17.36 -8.89 17.77
N SER A 286 17.49 -8.17 18.90
CA SER A 286 18.09 -6.82 18.93
C SER A 286 19.60 -6.79 18.68
N SER A 287 20.27 -7.95 18.81
CA SER A 287 21.72 -8.10 18.66
C SER A 287 22.15 -8.57 17.26
N LEU A 288 21.20 -8.97 16.41
CA LEU A 288 21.45 -9.49 15.06
C LEU A 288 22.27 -8.50 14.20
N PRO A 289 23.33 -8.97 13.50
CA PRO A 289 24.17 -8.10 12.69
C PRO A 289 23.46 -7.66 11.40
N LEU A 290 23.71 -6.42 10.96
CA LEU A 290 23.15 -5.85 9.72
C LEU A 290 23.47 -6.69 8.46
N HIS A 291 24.59 -7.41 8.47
CA HIS A 291 25.03 -8.31 7.40
C HIS A 291 24.79 -9.77 7.80
N LEU A 292 23.56 -10.24 7.57
CA LEU A 292 23.16 -11.63 7.81
C LEU A 292 23.66 -12.55 6.68
N PRO A 293 24.31 -13.69 6.99
CA PRO A 293 24.77 -14.63 5.98
C PRO A 293 23.62 -15.47 5.42
N ALA A 294 23.61 -15.69 4.10
CA ALA A 294 22.60 -16.51 3.43
C ALA A 294 22.75 -17.99 3.83
N ARG A 295 21.93 -18.45 4.79
CA ARG A 295 21.90 -19.82 5.31
C ARG A 295 20.47 -20.22 5.78
N PRO A 296 20.13 -21.52 5.86
CA PRO A 296 18.78 -21.97 6.26
C PRO A 296 18.43 -21.61 7.72
N ASP A 297 19.38 -21.73 8.64
CA ASP A 297 19.24 -21.41 10.06
C ASP A 297 18.96 -19.92 10.30
N VAL A 298 19.57 -19.06 9.50
CA VAL A 298 19.33 -17.60 9.53
C VAL A 298 17.92 -17.26 9.04
N ILE A 299 17.45 -17.92 7.97
CA ILE A 299 16.06 -17.77 7.48
C ILE A 299 15.08 -18.24 8.55
N ALA A 300 15.33 -19.39 9.18
CA ALA A 300 14.49 -19.89 10.27
C ALA A 300 14.44 -18.92 11.46
N ALA A 301 15.58 -18.38 11.90
CA ALA A 301 15.63 -17.38 12.98
C ALA A 301 14.88 -16.08 12.64
N LEU A 302 15.00 -15.58 11.40
CA LEU A 302 14.25 -14.41 10.92
C LEU A 302 12.73 -14.67 10.87
N LEU A 303 12.31 -15.87 10.48
CA LEU A 303 10.90 -16.26 10.51
C LEU A 303 10.37 -16.30 11.95
N MET A 304 11.10 -16.91 12.89
CA MET A 304 10.69 -16.92 14.31
C MET A 304 10.57 -15.49 14.88
N GLY A 305 11.50 -14.60 14.55
CA GLY A 305 11.40 -13.17 14.88
C GLY A 305 10.21 -12.46 14.21
N THR A 306 9.87 -12.84 12.97
CA THR A 306 8.71 -12.32 12.22
C THR A 306 7.39 -12.68 12.91
N TYR A 307 7.22 -13.95 13.29
CA TYR A 307 6.05 -14.44 14.04
C TYR A 307 5.94 -13.72 15.38
N TYR A 308 7.03 -13.68 16.15
CA TYR A 308 7.04 -13.01 17.45
C TYR A 308 6.71 -11.50 17.35
N ALA A 309 7.23 -10.82 16.33
CA ALA A 309 6.91 -9.41 16.08
C ALA A 309 5.42 -9.15 15.77
N ILE A 310 4.66 -10.14 15.28
CA ILE A 310 3.20 -10.03 15.09
C ILE A 310 2.49 -10.18 16.44
N GLU A 311 2.96 -11.08 17.30
CA GLU A 311 2.38 -11.33 18.63
C GLU A 311 2.61 -10.16 19.60
N ILE A 312 3.77 -9.48 19.54
CA ILE A 312 3.96 -8.18 20.21
C ILE A 312 3.36 -6.98 19.45
N SER A 313 2.51 -7.23 18.43
CA SER A 313 1.77 -6.23 17.66
C SER A 313 2.62 -5.18 16.90
N LYS A 314 3.84 -5.54 16.44
CA LYS A 314 4.76 -4.66 15.70
C LYS A 314 4.90 -5.07 14.22
N PRO A 315 3.88 -4.82 13.37
CA PRO A 315 3.88 -5.28 11.98
C PRO A 315 5.00 -4.66 11.14
N SER A 316 5.47 -3.43 11.44
CA SER A 316 6.57 -2.82 10.69
C SER A 316 7.92 -3.51 10.92
N LEU A 317 8.13 -4.01 12.15
CA LEU A 317 9.31 -4.79 12.52
C LEU A 317 9.25 -6.20 11.90
N SER A 318 8.07 -6.84 11.99
CA SER A 318 7.78 -8.11 11.33
C SER A 318 8.05 -8.06 9.82
N TRP A 319 7.64 -6.97 9.15
CA TRP A 319 7.94 -6.72 7.74
C TRP A 319 9.44 -6.68 7.41
N ILE A 320 10.27 -6.02 8.23
CA ILE A 320 11.73 -5.96 7.99
C ILE A 320 12.37 -7.35 8.08
N LEU A 321 12.01 -8.12 9.11
CA LEU A 321 12.51 -9.49 9.31
C LEU A 321 12.08 -10.40 8.16
N THR A 322 10.82 -10.28 7.70
CA THR A 322 10.29 -11.02 6.55
C THR A 322 10.97 -10.64 5.23
N CYS A 323 11.21 -9.35 5.00
CA CYS A 323 11.94 -8.88 3.81
C CYS A 323 13.37 -9.44 3.78
N LYS A 324 14.04 -9.58 4.93
CA LYS A 324 15.35 -10.24 5.00
C LYS A 324 15.26 -11.75 4.82
N ALA A 325 14.23 -12.42 5.35
CA ALA A 325 14.00 -13.84 5.05
C ALA A 325 13.75 -14.08 3.54
N SER A 326 13.02 -13.17 2.88
CA SER A 326 12.78 -13.14 1.43
C SER A 326 14.08 -12.94 0.63
N GLU A 327 14.89 -11.95 1.00
CA GLU A 327 16.19 -11.66 0.39
C GLU A 327 17.15 -12.87 0.48
N LEU A 328 17.22 -13.53 1.64
CA LEU A 328 18.06 -14.72 1.82
C LEU A 328 17.49 -15.95 1.09
N CYS A 329 16.17 -16.15 1.08
CA CYS A 329 15.52 -17.20 0.28
C CYS A 329 15.82 -17.05 -1.22
N GLN A 330 15.76 -15.83 -1.76
CA GLN A 330 16.07 -15.54 -3.16
C GLN A 330 17.57 -15.66 -3.44
N THR A 331 18.44 -15.25 -2.51
CA THR A 331 19.90 -15.42 -2.60
C THR A 331 20.32 -16.89 -2.65
N LEU A 332 19.63 -17.77 -1.91
CA LEU A 332 19.81 -19.22 -1.97
C LEU A 332 18.97 -19.89 -3.08
N GLY A 333 18.21 -19.12 -3.85
CA GLY A 333 17.40 -19.56 -4.98
C GLY A 333 16.25 -20.50 -4.63
N TYR A 334 15.71 -20.44 -3.40
CA TYR A 334 14.65 -21.34 -2.93
C TYR A 334 13.31 -21.15 -3.65
N ASN A 335 13.11 -20.00 -4.31
CA ASN A 335 11.99 -19.75 -5.22
C ASN A 335 12.11 -20.51 -6.56
N ASN A 336 13.31 -21.03 -6.89
CA ASN A 336 13.62 -21.60 -8.20
C ASN A 336 13.90 -23.11 -8.12
N ALA A 337 13.03 -23.93 -8.71
CA ALA A 337 13.14 -25.39 -8.71
C ALA A 337 14.44 -25.93 -9.31
N ALA A 338 15.07 -25.19 -10.23
CA ALA A 338 16.35 -25.59 -10.83
C ALA A 338 17.50 -25.67 -9.80
N THR A 339 17.41 -24.98 -8.66
CA THR A 339 18.44 -25.01 -7.60
C THR A 339 18.37 -26.23 -6.67
N MET A 340 17.40 -27.12 -6.91
CA MET A 340 17.08 -28.25 -6.03
C MET A 340 17.24 -29.62 -6.71
N HIS A 341 17.63 -29.67 -7.98
CA HIS A 341 17.62 -30.90 -8.79
C HIS A 341 18.66 -31.97 -8.38
N GLU A 342 19.72 -31.58 -7.66
CA GLU A 342 20.73 -32.49 -7.08
C GLU A 342 20.53 -32.73 -5.57
N ASP A 343 19.53 -32.09 -4.94
CA ASP A 343 19.31 -32.20 -3.50
C ASP A 343 18.53 -33.49 -3.13
N ALA A 344 18.88 -34.07 -1.98
CA ALA A 344 18.10 -35.16 -1.39
C ALA A 344 16.67 -34.67 -1.03
N PRO A 345 15.61 -35.52 -1.13
CA PRO A 345 14.23 -35.08 -0.96
C PRO A 345 13.94 -34.32 0.35
N GLU A 346 14.53 -34.74 1.47
CA GLU A 346 14.41 -34.08 2.78
C GLU A 346 14.95 -32.63 2.75
N LYS A 347 16.06 -32.41 2.01
CA LYS A 347 16.68 -31.09 1.83
C LYS A 347 15.89 -30.21 0.87
N VAL A 348 15.33 -30.79 -0.21
CA VAL A 348 14.37 -30.11 -1.09
C VAL A 348 13.17 -29.62 -0.29
N GLN A 349 12.59 -30.51 0.52
CA GLN A 349 11.46 -30.21 1.39
C GLN A 349 11.77 -29.08 2.39
N HIS A 350 12.89 -29.15 3.12
CA HIS A 350 13.27 -28.10 4.07
C HIS A 350 13.42 -26.72 3.39
N LYS A 351 14.05 -26.66 2.20
CA LYS A 351 14.10 -25.43 1.37
C LYS A 351 12.69 -24.91 1.03
N LEU A 352 11.81 -25.80 0.57
CA LEU A 352 10.44 -25.45 0.19
C LEU A 352 9.64 -24.90 1.37
N ILE A 353 9.71 -25.49 2.56
CA ILE A 353 8.92 -25.02 3.70
C ILE A 353 9.44 -23.66 4.20
N LEU A 354 10.76 -23.44 4.25
CA LEU A 354 11.34 -22.11 4.56
C LEU A 354 10.87 -21.04 3.56
N PHE A 355 10.90 -21.34 2.26
CA PHE A 355 10.42 -20.41 1.23
C PHE A 355 8.92 -20.12 1.34
N TRP A 356 8.08 -21.16 1.45
CA TRP A 356 6.63 -20.98 1.47
C TRP A 356 6.11 -20.39 2.80
N ALA A 357 6.81 -20.61 3.92
CA ALA A 357 6.53 -19.89 5.18
C ALA A 357 6.90 -18.41 5.07
N THR A 358 8.05 -18.10 4.44
CA THR A 358 8.41 -16.72 4.11
C THR A 358 7.34 -16.07 3.23
N TYR A 359 6.94 -16.73 2.14
CA TYR A 359 5.90 -16.26 1.22
C TYR A 359 4.57 -15.96 1.91
N ASN A 360 4.11 -16.85 2.80
CA ASN A 360 2.86 -16.68 3.53
C ASN A 360 2.83 -15.38 4.37
N LEU A 361 3.87 -15.16 5.17
CA LEU A 361 4.01 -13.96 5.99
C LEU A 361 4.18 -12.70 5.12
N GLU A 362 4.99 -12.79 4.07
CA GLU A 362 5.36 -11.67 3.19
C GLU A 362 4.14 -11.10 2.47
N LYS A 363 3.33 -11.94 1.82
CA LYS A 363 2.12 -11.49 1.12
C LYS A 363 1.05 -10.95 2.08
N SER A 364 0.93 -11.55 3.26
CA SER A 364 -0.02 -11.10 4.29
C SER A 364 0.35 -9.72 4.84
N LEU A 365 1.63 -9.50 5.17
CA LEU A 365 2.14 -8.22 5.65
C LEU A 365 2.15 -7.15 4.54
N SER A 366 2.40 -7.54 3.28
CA SER A 366 2.27 -6.68 2.10
C SER A 366 0.87 -6.07 2.01
N LEU A 367 -0.18 -6.88 2.13
CA LEU A 367 -1.56 -6.39 2.20
C LEU A 367 -1.82 -5.54 3.45
N ARG A 368 -1.40 -6.00 4.63
CA ARG A 368 -1.67 -5.32 5.91
C ARG A 368 -1.09 -3.90 6.00
N LEU A 369 0.11 -3.72 5.48
CA LEU A 369 0.86 -2.45 5.50
C LEU A 369 0.70 -1.63 4.21
N GLY A 370 0.05 -2.19 3.18
CA GLY A 370 -0.11 -1.57 1.87
C GLY A 370 1.21 -1.39 1.11
N ARG A 371 2.09 -2.39 1.16
CA ARG A 371 3.46 -2.35 0.60
C ARG A 371 3.63 -3.33 -0.56
N PRO A 372 4.43 -2.99 -1.59
CA PRO A 372 4.73 -3.91 -2.68
C PRO A 372 5.47 -5.15 -2.16
N SER A 373 5.08 -6.31 -2.66
CA SER A 373 5.69 -7.59 -2.31
C SER A 373 7.10 -7.72 -2.92
N THR A 374 8.03 -8.17 -2.09
CA THR A 374 9.42 -8.52 -2.41
C THR A 374 9.54 -9.86 -3.15
N ILE A 375 8.47 -10.65 -3.23
CA ILE A 375 8.44 -11.96 -3.91
C ILE A 375 7.45 -11.88 -5.10
N PRO A 376 7.86 -11.31 -6.25
CA PRO A 376 6.98 -11.17 -7.39
C PRO A 376 6.58 -12.55 -7.95
N GLN A 377 5.30 -12.75 -8.26
CA GLN A 377 4.76 -14.09 -8.55
C GLN A 377 5.44 -14.80 -9.75
N TRP A 378 5.96 -14.05 -10.71
CA TRP A 378 6.69 -14.57 -11.87
C TRP A 378 8.10 -15.11 -11.56
N SER A 379 8.67 -14.86 -10.38
CA SER A 379 9.98 -15.40 -9.98
C SER A 379 9.91 -16.80 -9.37
N ILE A 380 8.70 -17.32 -9.12
CA ILE A 380 8.46 -18.59 -8.46
C ILE A 380 8.34 -19.71 -9.50
N THR A 381 9.22 -20.70 -9.46
CA THR A 381 9.13 -21.92 -10.28
C THR A 381 9.04 -23.20 -9.44
N VAL A 382 9.19 -23.11 -8.12
CA VAL A 382 8.88 -24.22 -7.20
C VAL A 382 7.36 -24.47 -7.10
N PRO A 383 6.92 -25.74 -6.98
CA PRO A 383 5.52 -26.06 -6.76
C PRO A 383 5.09 -25.68 -5.33
N ILE A 384 3.79 -25.44 -5.15
CA ILE A 384 3.16 -25.47 -3.83
C ILE A 384 3.32 -26.90 -3.26
N PRO A 385 3.71 -27.10 -1.99
CA PRO A 385 4.05 -28.43 -1.49
C PRO A 385 2.82 -29.34 -1.34
N SER A 386 2.98 -30.64 -1.59
CA SER A 386 1.84 -31.59 -1.64
C SER A 386 1.90 -32.75 -0.62
N SER A 387 3.08 -33.15 -0.11
CA SER A 387 3.20 -34.10 1.00
C SER A 387 4.47 -33.87 1.83
N ILE A 388 4.40 -34.09 3.16
CA ILE A 388 5.56 -34.00 4.08
C ILE A 388 6.45 -35.25 4.02
N THR A 389 5.90 -36.40 3.63
CA THR A 389 6.59 -37.67 3.79
C THR A 389 7.03 -38.23 2.44
N GLY A 390 8.26 -38.74 2.39
CA GLY A 390 8.75 -39.56 1.27
C GLY A 390 8.03 -40.92 1.15
N SER A 391 7.17 -41.27 2.12
CA SER A 391 6.27 -42.43 2.06
C SER A 391 4.98 -42.17 1.29
N GLY A 392 4.64 -40.91 0.98
CA GLY A 392 3.39 -40.54 0.31
C GLY A 392 2.17 -40.46 1.24
N GLU A 393 2.38 -40.37 2.54
CA GLU A 393 1.32 -40.21 3.55
C GLU A 393 1.00 -38.72 3.76
N GLU A 394 -0.26 -38.35 3.53
CA GLU A 394 -0.74 -36.97 3.75
C GLU A 394 -0.77 -36.60 5.24
N SER A 395 -0.15 -35.46 5.60
CA SER A 395 -0.28 -34.86 6.93
C SER A 395 -1.33 -33.75 6.91
N TRP A 396 -2.30 -33.82 7.82
CA TRP A 396 -3.36 -32.81 7.95
C TRP A 396 -2.81 -31.40 8.21
N GLY A 397 -1.77 -31.26 9.04
CA GLY A 397 -1.15 -29.95 9.33
C GLY A 397 -0.46 -29.34 8.11
N PHE A 398 -0.03 -30.16 7.15
CA PHE A 398 0.57 -29.69 5.90
C PHE A 398 -0.48 -29.29 4.86
N ALA A 399 -1.54 -30.08 4.74
CA ALA A 399 -2.68 -29.72 3.90
C ALA A 399 -3.37 -28.43 4.42
N TYR A 400 -3.29 -28.15 5.73
CA TYR A 400 -3.70 -26.88 6.31
C TYR A 400 -2.73 -25.73 5.98
N PHE A 401 -1.41 -25.96 6.09
CA PHE A 401 -0.38 -25.01 5.65
C PHE A 401 -0.52 -24.62 4.16
N VAL A 402 -0.94 -25.55 3.30
CA VAL A 402 -1.25 -25.26 1.88
C VAL A 402 -2.42 -24.29 1.73
N LEU A 403 -3.48 -24.39 2.54
CA LEU A 403 -4.58 -23.42 2.53
C LEU A 403 -4.09 -22.01 2.93
N TYR A 404 -3.14 -21.90 3.85
CA TYR A 404 -2.51 -20.62 4.20
C TYR A 404 -1.58 -20.06 3.11
N ILE A 405 -0.95 -20.92 2.29
CA ILE A 405 -0.23 -20.47 1.08
C ILE A 405 -1.21 -19.93 0.04
N GLU A 406 -2.34 -20.63 -0.20
CA GLU A 406 -3.40 -20.16 -1.10
C GLU A 406 -4.03 -18.85 -0.60
N ALA A 407 -4.32 -18.73 0.69
CA ALA A 407 -4.83 -17.51 1.32
C ALA A 407 -3.87 -16.32 1.16
N ALA A 408 -2.60 -16.52 1.47
CA ALA A 408 -1.57 -15.50 1.38
C ALA A 408 -1.34 -15.04 -0.06
N ARG A 409 -1.36 -15.95 -1.05
CA ARG A 409 -1.36 -15.54 -2.47
C ARG A 409 -2.51 -14.57 -2.74
N CYS A 410 -3.75 -14.94 -2.38
CA CYS A 410 -4.89 -14.07 -2.59
C CYS A 410 -4.76 -12.73 -1.84
N GLN A 411 -4.15 -12.68 -0.65
CA GLN A 411 -3.87 -11.42 0.04
C GLN A 411 -2.89 -10.53 -0.73
N GLY A 412 -1.83 -11.11 -1.30
CA GLY A 412 -0.91 -10.41 -2.19
C GLY A 412 -1.58 -9.90 -3.46
N ASP A 413 -2.37 -10.75 -4.12
CA ASP A 413 -3.11 -10.41 -5.32
C ASP A 413 -4.15 -9.30 -5.05
N ILE A 414 -4.82 -9.30 -3.89
CA ILE A 414 -5.71 -8.21 -3.44
C ILE A 414 -4.95 -6.88 -3.34
N TYR A 415 -3.75 -6.87 -2.75
CA TYR A 415 -2.95 -5.66 -2.71
C TYR A 415 -2.57 -5.21 -4.12
N GLU A 416 -1.89 -6.07 -4.87
CA GLU A 416 -1.30 -5.74 -6.17
C GLU A 416 -2.37 -5.29 -7.18
N MET A 417 -3.54 -5.93 -7.18
CA MET A 417 -4.62 -5.69 -8.15
C MET A 417 -5.66 -4.65 -7.72
N LEU A 418 -5.88 -4.38 -6.42
CA LEU A 418 -6.92 -3.44 -5.96
C LEU A 418 -6.41 -2.23 -5.15
N TYR A 419 -5.27 -2.35 -4.46
CA TYR A 419 -4.81 -1.36 -3.47
C TYR A 419 -3.38 -0.82 -3.68
N SER A 420 -2.67 -1.29 -4.71
CA SER A 420 -1.44 -0.66 -5.16
C SER A 420 -1.72 0.71 -5.82
N PRO A 421 -0.77 1.65 -5.83
CA PRO A 421 -0.97 2.95 -6.50
C PRO A 421 -1.34 2.81 -7.98
N ASP A 422 -0.80 1.79 -8.67
CA ASP A 422 -1.22 1.43 -10.03
C ASP A 422 -2.70 1.02 -10.06
N ALA A 423 -3.09 0.06 -9.23
CA ALA A 423 -4.45 -0.49 -9.17
C ALA A 423 -5.52 0.57 -8.90
N VAL A 424 -5.28 1.46 -7.93
CA VAL A 424 -6.25 2.49 -7.55
C VAL A 424 -6.53 3.46 -8.70
N THR A 425 -5.51 3.75 -9.53
CA THR A 425 -5.64 4.61 -10.73
C THR A 425 -6.20 3.91 -11.98
N ARG A 426 -6.49 2.60 -11.93
CA ARG A 426 -7.07 1.91 -13.09
C ARG A 426 -8.55 2.27 -13.31
N PRO A 427 -9.03 2.25 -14.57
CA PRO A 427 -10.44 2.43 -14.91
C PRO A 427 -11.41 1.56 -14.11
N ALA A 428 -12.66 2.05 -13.99
CA ALA A 428 -13.70 1.47 -13.14
C ALA A 428 -14.06 0.02 -13.52
N ASP A 429 -14.17 -0.25 -14.83
CA ASP A 429 -14.37 -1.57 -15.42
C ASP A 429 -13.20 -2.52 -15.11
N VAL A 430 -11.96 -2.08 -15.33
CA VAL A 430 -10.75 -2.86 -15.02
C VAL A 430 -10.65 -3.20 -13.54
N ARG A 431 -11.11 -2.30 -12.66
CA ARG A 431 -11.21 -2.57 -11.21
C ARG A 431 -12.32 -3.56 -10.89
N GLN A 432 -13.49 -3.44 -11.51
CA GLN A 432 -14.63 -4.34 -11.31
C GLN A 432 -14.32 -5.79 -11.76
N ASP A 433 -13.66 -5.97 -12.90
CA ASP A 433 -13.15 -7.28 -13.36
C ASP A 433 -12.20 -7.91 -12.35
N ARG A 434 -11.27 -7.11 -11.79
CA ARG A 434 -10.32 -7.56 -10.77
C ARG A 434 -11.02 -7.92 -9.45
N VAL A 435 -12.03 -7.17 -9.04
CA VAL A 435 -12.89 -7.47 -7.88
C VAL A 435 -13.59 -8.82 -8.08
N GLN A 436 -14.21 -9.04 -9.25
CA GLN A 436 -14.93 -10.28 -9.54
C GLN A 436 -13.99 -11.50 -9.63
N TYR A 437 -12.79 -11.33 -10.20
CA TYR A 437 -11.75 -12.38 -10.22
C TYR A 437 -11.32 -12.78 -8.80
N LEU A 438 -10.93 -11.80 -7.97
CA LEU A 438 -10.45 -12.05 -6.61
C LEU A 438 -11.54 -12.63 -5.70
N ALA A 439 -12.79 -12.16 -5.84
CA ALA A 439 -13.92 -12.75 -5.12
C ALA A 439 -14.12 -14.23 -5.47
N THR A 440 -13.99 -14.58 -6.75
CA THR A 440 -14.07 -15.97 -7.24
C THR A 440 -12.96 -16.84 -6.63
N GLU A 441 -11.74 -16.33 -6.52
CA GLU A 441 -10.62 -17.10 -5.96
C GLU A 441 -10.71 -17.26 -4.42
N ILE A 442 -11.26 -16.30 -3.67
CA ILE A 442 -11.57 -16.50 -2.24
C ILE A 442 -12.74 -17.49 -2.05
N GLN A 443 -13.76 -17.47 -2.90
CA GLN A 443 -14.84 -18.48 -2.88
C GLN A 443 -14.33 -19.89 -3.21
N ARG A 444 -13.37 -20.01 -4.13
CA ARG A 444 -12.67 -21.27 -4.42
C ARG A 444 -11.86 -21.77 -3.22
N LEU A 445 -11.15 -20.88 -2.52
CA LEU A 445 -10.44 -21.20 -1.28
C LEU A 445 -11.40 -21.65 -0.16
N GLU A 446 -12.59 -21.05 -0.06
CA GLU A 446 -13.64 -21.54 0.85
C GLU A 446 -14.05 -22.99 0.52
N VAL A 447 -14.28 -23.31 -0.75
CA VAL A 447 -14.60 -24.69 -1.18
C VAL A 447 -13.43 -25.66 -0.92
N ASN A 448 -12.18 -25.22 -1.03
CA ASN A 448 -11.00 -26.03 -0.66
C ASN A 448 -10.96 -26.28 0.87
N SER A 449 -11.19 -25.24 1.68
CA SER A 449 -11.26 -25.31 3.15
C SER A 449 -12.39 -26.23 3.64
N GLN A 450 -13.57 -26.15 3.02
CA GLN A 450 -14.70 -27.04 3.32
C GLN A 450 -14.34 -28.52 3.06
N LYS A 451 -13.76 -28.85 1.90
CA LYS A 451 -13.30 -30.22 1.59
C LYS A 451 -12.20 -30.72 2.51
N PHE A 452 -11.28 -29.84 2.91
CA PHE A 452 -10.25 -30.16 3.91
C PHE A 452 -10.91 -30.57 5.24
N ASN A 453 -11.87 -29.79 5.72
CA ASN A 453 -12.63 -30.11 6.92
C ASN A 453 -13.42 -31.42 6.77
N GLU A 454 -14.17 -31.62 5.68
CA GLU A 454 -14.90 -32.88 5.43
C GLU A 454 -13.99 -34.12 5.49
N LYS A 455 -12.76 -34.03 4.94
CA LYS A 455 -11.78 -35.12 4.95
C LYS A 455 -11.15 -35.35 6.33
N TRP A 456 -10.74 -34.29 7.02
CA TRP A 456 -9.85 -34.39 8.18
C TRP A 456 -10.54 -34.20 9.53
N TYR A 457 -11.71 -33.56 9.60
CA TYR A 457 -12.29 -33.10 10.87
C TYR A 457 -12.54 -34.22 11.88
N ALA A 458 -13.01 -35.38 11.44
CA ALA A 458 -13.22 -36.54 12.32
C ALA A 458 -11.90 -37.13 12.88
N ILE A 459 -10.83 -37.12 12.08
CA ILE A 459 -9.50 -37.61 12.48
C ILE A 459 -8.83 -36.61 13.43
N VAL A 460 -8.87 -35.32 13.05
CA VAL A 460 -8.19 -34.24 13.75
C VAL A 460 -8.88 -33.90 15.07
N SER A 461 -10.21 -33.82 15.14
CA SER A 461 -10.92 -33.57 16.43
C SER A 461 -10.70 -34.68 17.47
N ALA A 462 -10.56 -35.94 17.04
CA ALA A 462 -10.16 -37.07 17.90
C ALA A 462 -8.67 -37.06 18.28
N ALA A 463 -7.84 -36.29 17.56
CA ALA A 463 -6.44 -36.10 17.86
C ALA A 463 -6.21 -34.93 18.84
N ILE A 464 -6.77 -33.75 18.54
CA ILE A 464 -6.38 -32.45 19.15
C ILE A 464 -7.44 -31.86 20.10
N GLY A 465 -8.63 -32.47 20.16
CA GLY A 465 -9.82 -31.90 20.82
C GLY A 465 -10.64 -31.02 19.86
N LYS A 466 -11.97 -31.03 20.05
CA LYS A 466 -12.90 -30.37 19.13
C LYS A 466 -12.73 -28.85 19.09
N ASP A 467 -12.53 -28.22 20.24
CA ASP A 467 -12.61 -26.75 20.37
C ASP A 467 -11.48 -26.01 19.66
N ILE A 468 -10.27 -26.59 19.59
CA ILE A 468 -9.16 -26.01 18.82
C ILE A 468 -9.47 -26.06 17.31
N LEU A 469 -10.11 -27.13 16.83
CA LEU A 469 -10.50 -27.27 15.42
C LEU A 469 -11.66 -26.35 15.05
N ASP A 470 -12.70 -26.28 15.90
CA ASP A 470 -13.81 -25.34 15.74
C ASP A 470 -13.29 -23.89 15.72
N PHE A 471 -12.33 -23.54 16.59
CA PHE A 471 -11.70 -22.22 16.63
C PHE A 471 -11.04 -21.87 15.29
N ASN A 472 -10.11 -22.71 14.82
CA ASN A 472 -9.35 -22.50 13.57
C ASN A 472 -10.29 -22.36 12.35
N ASN A 473 -11.31 -23.23 12.23
CA ASN A 473 -12.27 -23.13 11.13
C ASN A 473 -13.08 -21.83 11.17
N TYR A 474 -13.60 -21.43 12.35
CA TYR A 474 -14.36 -20.17 12.46
C TYR A 474 -13.47 -18.93 12.30
N SER A 475 -12.19 -18.98 12.69
CA SER A 475 -11.25 -17.88 12.44
C SER A 475 -10.91 -17.73 10.96
N ASP A 476 -10.72 -18.83 10.22
CA ASP A 476 -10.53 -18.81 8.77
C ASP A 476 -11.78 -18.31 8.03
N GLU A 477 -12.99 -18.70 8.47
CA GLU A 477 -14.25 -18.16 7.95
C GLU A 477 -14.33 -16.64 8.12
N VAL A 478 -13.90 -16.10 9.28
CA VAL A 478 -13.81 -14.65 9.49
C VAL A 478 -12.79 -14.01 8.56
N LEU A 479 -11.57 -14.55 8.48
CA LEU A 479 -10.50 -14.00 7.65
C LEU A 479 -10.93 -13.93 6.18
N ARG A 480 -11.44 -15.03 5.61
CA ARG A 480 -11.93 -15.09 4.23
C ARG A 480 -13.10 -14.12 3.98
N SER A 481 -14.04 -14.01 4.93
CA SER A 481 -15.17 -13.07 4.80
C SER A 481 -14.70 -11.61 4.87
N SER A 482 -13.71 -11.31 5.72
CA SER A 482 -13.08 -9.98 5.80
C SER A 482 -12.35 -9.62 4.51
N LEU A 483 -11.65 -10.59 3.89
CA LEU A 483 -11.00 -10.41 2.59
C LEU A 483 -12.01 -10.21 1.45
N LEU A 484 -13.13 -10.95 1.42
CA LEU A 484 -14.24 -10.67 0.48
C LEU A 484 -14.80 -9.27 0.68
N THR A 485 -14.95 -8.82 1.92
CA THR A 485 -15.44 -7.47 2.23
C THR A 485 -14.44 -6.39 1.76
N LEU A 486 -13.14 -6.66 1.89
CA LEU A 486 -12.07 -5.79 1.38
C LEU A 486 -12.06 -5.76 -0.17
N ILE A 487 -12.26 -6.91 -0.82
CA ILE A 487 -12.40 -7.02 -2.28
C ILE A 487 -13.59 -6.20 -2.79
N TYR A 488 -14.81 -6.48 -2.31
CA TYR A 488 -16.01 -5.78 -2.78
C TYR A 488 -16.05 -4.30 -2.39
N ARG A 489 -15.24 -3.86 -1.41
CA ARG A 489 -15.07 -2.44 -1.09
C ARG A 489 -14.26 -1.68 -2.15
N ALA A 490 -13.46 -2.35 -2.97
CA ALA A 490 -12.72 -1.71 -4.06
C ALA A 490 -13.59 -1.44 -5.31
N ASP A 491 -14.80 -1.98 -5.35
CA ASP A 491 -15.82 -1.77 -6.39
C ASP A 491 -16.30 -0.30 -6.38
N PRO A 492 -16.39 0.38 -7.54
CA PRO A 492 -16.92 1.75 -7.62
C PRO A 492 -18.39 1.85 -7.14
N ARG A 493 -18.77 3.02 -6.58
CA ARG A 493 -20.15 3.26 -6.11
C ARG A 493 -21.17 3.02 -7.24
N PRO A 494 -22.18 2.14 -7.06
CA PRO A 494 -23.15 1.87 -8.13
C PRO A 494 -23.97 3.12 -8.49
N ILE A 495 -24.09 3.38 -9.79
CA ILE A 495 -24.74 4.58 -10.34
C ILE A 495 -26.22 4.61 -9.89
N GLY A 496 -26.61 5.70 -9.22
CA GLY A 496 -27.96 5.88 -8.70
C GLY A 496 -28.25 5.16 -7.36
N SER A 497 -27.28 4.48 -6.75
CA SER A 497 -27.48 3.88 -5.42
C SER A 497 -27.59 4.94 -4.32
N LEU A 498 -28.53 4.72 -3.39
CA LEU A 498 -28.64 5.48 -2.15
C LEU A 498 -27.47 5.19 -1.19
N THR A 499 -26.84 4.02 -1.28
CA THR A 499 -25.67 3.62 -0.49
C THR A 499 -24.35 3.85 -1.24
N THR A 500 -23.27 3.99 -0.49
CA THR A 500 -21.90 4.10 -1.01
C THR A 500 -21.31 2.76 -1.43
N PHE A 501 -21.73 1.65 -0.81
CA PHE A 501 -21.23 0.30 -1.11
C PHE A 501 -22.26 -0.57 -1.86
N SER A 502 -21.76 -1.56 -2.61
CA SER A 502 -22.54 -2.59 -3.30
C SER A 502 -23.21 -3.57 -2.33
N ALA A 503 -24.26 -4.26 -2.80
CA ALA A 503 -25.01 -5.22 -1.97
C ALA A 503 -24.13 -6.40 -1.52
N GLU A 504 -23.19 -6.79 -2.38
CA GLU A 504 -22.16 -7.81 -2.20
C GLU A 504 -21.19 -7.41 -1.08
N CYS A 505 -20.71 -6.15 -1.09
CA CYS A 505 -19.86 -5.60 -0.03
C CYS A 505 -20.58 -5.59 1.33
N LEU A 506 -21.85 -5.17 1.36
CA LEU A 506 -22.65 -5.16 2.58
C LEU A 506 -22.96 -6.59 3.08
N HIS A 507 -23.24 -7.52 2.17
CA HIS A 507 -23.47 -8.93 2.49
C HIS A 507 -22.22 -9.59 3.07
N ALA A 508 -21.05 -9.35 2.48
CA ALA A 508 -19.76 -9.83 3.00
C ALA A 508 -19.46 -9.24 4.40
N ALA A 509 -19.72 -7.94 4.60
CA ALA A 509 -19.49 -7.28 5.88
C ALA A 509 -20.37 -7.87 7.02
N ARG A 510 -21.69 -7.96 6.79
CA ARG A 510 -22.65 -8.58 7.73
C ARG A 510 -22.31 -10.05 8.00
N THR A 511 -21.94 -10.80 6.95
CA THR A 511 -21.51 -12.19 7.09
C THR A 511 -20.25 -12.30 7.95
N THR A 512 -19.28 -11.40 7.79
CA THR A 512 -18.05 -11.42 8.60
C THR A 512 -18.32 -11.18 10.09
N LEU A 513 -19.15 -10.18 10.45
CA LEU A 513 -19.52 -9.96 11.85
C LEU A 513 -20.30 -11.14 12.43
N LYS A 514 -21.16 -11.78 11.63
CA LYS A 514 -21.88 -13.00 12.04
C LYS A 514 -20.94 -14.20 12.25
N ARG A 515 -19.95 -14.42 11.37
CA ARG A 515 -18.91 -15.45 11.56
C ARG A 515 -18.03 -15.15 12.79
N HIS A 516 -17.73 -13.88 13.04
CA HIS A 516 -17.00 -13.46 14.24
C HIS A 516 -17.76 -13.83 15.52
N GLN A 517 -19.07 -13.58 15.61
CA GLN A 517 -19.85 -13.98 16.79
C GLN A 517 -19.89 -15.52 16.99
N LEU A 518 -19.88 -16.31 15.91
CA LEU A 518 -19.72 -17.76 16.00
C LEU A 518 -18.32 -18.15 16.53
N CYS A 519 -17.26 -17.53 16.02
CA CYS A 519 -15.90 -17.74 16.52
C CYS A 519 -15.78 -17.37 18.01
N MET A 520 -16.34 -16.24 18.43
CA MET A 520 -16.34 -15.79 19.83
C MET A 520 -17.04 -16.77 20.77
N SER A 521 -18.06 -17.51 20.30
CA SER A 521 -18.69 -18.58 21.08
C SER A 521 -17.78 -19.79 21.37
N VAL A 522 -16.72 -19.96 20.58
CA VAL A 522 -15.66 -20.97 20.82
C VAL A 522 -14.52 -20.38 21.63
N VAL A 523 -14.10 -19.14 21.33
CA VAL A 523 -13.10 -18.41 22.13
C VAL A 523 -13.53 -18.33 23.60
N GLY A 524 -14.80 -18.05 23.88
CA GLY A 524 -15.34 -18.00 25.24
C GLY A 524 -15.26 -19.31 26.05
N LYS A 525 -14.92 -20.46 25.42
CA LYS A 525 -14.66 -21.73 26.13
C LYS A 525 -13.29 -21.76 26.78
N ASN A 526 -12.30 -21.09 26.18
CA ASN A 526 -10.95 -20.93 26.71
C ASN A 526 -10.40 -19.57 26.24
N GLN A 527 -10.87 -18.51 26.91
CA GLN A 527 -10.60 -17.13 26.49
C GLN A 527 -9.11 -16.80 26.59
N GLU A 528 -8.41 -17.31 27.60
CA GLU A 528 -6.98 -17.05 27.81
C GLU A 528 -6.12 -17.59 26.66
N MET A 529 -6.44 -18.77 26.14
CA MET A 529 -5.72 -19.36 25.02
C MET A 529 -6.14 -18.78 23.67
N PHE A 530 -7.45 -18.70 23.38
CA PHE A 530 -7.93 -18.40 22.03
C PHE A 530 -8.08 -16.90 21.74
N PHE A 531 -8.32 -16.04 22.73
CA PHE A 531 -8.53 -14.61 22.50
C PHE A 531 -7.27 -13.88 22.03
N PRO A 532 -6.06 -14.11 22.60
CA PRO A 532 -4.82 -13.53 22.08
C PRO A 532 -4.57 -13.90 20.61
N LEU A 533 -4.65 -15.20 20.31
CA LEU A 533 -4.46 -15.73 18.96
C LEU A 533 -5.43 -15.10 17.96
N TYR A 534 -6.72 -14.98 18.33
CA TYR A 534 -7.74 -14.37 17.48
C TYR A 534 -7.47 -12.88 17.20
N VAL A 535 -7.12 -12.10 18.23
CA VAL A 535 -6.88 -10.67 18.08
C VAL A 535 -5.63 -10.41 17.24
N TYR A 536 -4.52 -11.09 17.50
CA TYR A 536 -3.28 -10.91 16.74
C TYR A 536 -3.43 -11.42 15.30
N TRP A 537 -3.79 -12.70 15.11
CA TRP A 537 -3.70 -13.36 13.80
C TRP A 537 -4.90 -13.13 12.87
N ILE A 538 -6.05 -12.65 13.37
CA ILE A 538 -7.25 -12.39 12.54
C ILE A 538 -7.60 -10.91 12.46
N LEU A 539 -7.65 -10.20 13.59
CA LEU A 539 -8.09 -8.80 13.62
C LEU A 539 -6.97 -7.77 13.34
N LEU A 540 -5.74 -8.05 13.80
CA LEU A 540 -4.59 -7.16 13.62
C LEU A 540 -3.71 -7.54 12.42
N PHE A 541 -3.50 -8.83 12.16
CA PHE A 541 -2.67 -9.28 11.04
C PHE A 541 -3.28 -8.99 9.66
N SER A 542 -4.61 -8.91 9.56
CA SER A 542 -5.34 -8.50 8.35
C SER A 542 -6.03 -7.14 8.55
N PRO A 543 -6.34 -6.36 7.49
CA PRO A 543 -7.20 -5.19 7.61
C PRO A 543 -8.66 -5.61 7.91
N PHE A 544 -9.11 -5.46 9.16
CA PHE A 544 -10.50 -5.77 9.55
C PHE A 544 -11.47 -4.64 9.17
N ILE A 545 -11.77 -4.53 7.87
CA ILE A 545 -12.60 -3.45 7.29
C ILE A 545 -14.13 -3.67 7.35
N PRO A 546 -14.72 -4.87 7.58
CA PRO A 546 -16.18 -5.04 7.71
C PRO A 546 -16.87 -4.06 8.66
N PHE A 547 -16.26 -3.74 9.80
CA PHE A 547 -16.81 -2.79 10.75
C PHE A 547 -16.95 -1.38 10.17
N ILE A 548 -15.97 -0.95 9.36
CA ILE A 548 -15.95 0.38 8.72
C ILE A 548 -16.96 0.44 7.56
N VAL A 549 -17.22 -0.70 6.88
CA VAL A 549 -18.28 -0.80 5.86
C VAL A 549 -19.66 -0.63 6.51
N LEU A 550 -19.95 -1.35 7.59
CA LEU A 550 -21.23 -1.22 8.30
C LEU A 550 -21.40 0.14 8.99
N PHE A 551 -20.31 0.73 9.50
CA PHE A 551 -20.34 2.08 10.05
C PHE A 551 -20.90 3.11 9.04
N CYS A 552 -20.36 3.15 7.81
CA CYS A 552 -20.85 4.11 6.81
C CYS A 552 -22.29 3.77 6.40
N GLN A 553 -22.64 2.48 6.29
CA GLN A 553 -24.00 2.03 6.00
C GLN A 553 -25.02 2.53 7.04
N VAL A 554 -24.70 2.48 8.34
CA VAL A 554 -25.58 2.97 9.41
C VAL A 554 -25.71 4.50 9.37
N ILE A 555 -24.66 5.23 8.97
CA ILE A 555 -24.76 6.69 8.73
C ILE A 555 -25.64 7.01 7.51
N GLU A 556 -25.62 6.19 6.45
CA GLU A 556 -26.46 6.39 5.26
C GLU A 556 -27.93 6.00 5.47
N THR A 557 -28.20 4.84 6.09
CA THR A 557 -29.58 4.26 6.12
C THR A 557 -30.17 4.09 7.52
N GLN A 558 -29.46 4.47 8.58
CA GLN A 558 -29.94 4.41 9.97
C GLN A 558 -30.39 3.01 10.42
N ASP A 559 -29.76 1.96 9.88
CA ASP A 559 -30.15 0.56 10.10
C ASP A 559 -29.81 0.11 11.53
N GLU A 560 -30.85 -0.03 12.38
CA GLU A 560 -30.70 -0.47 13.77
C GLU A 560 -30.15 -1.91 13.88
N SER A 561 -30.32 -2.77 12.87
CA SER A 561 -29.85 -4.15 12.90
C SER A 561 -28.34 -4.27 12.61
N ASP A 562 -27.79 -3.41 11.76
CA ASP A 562 -26.34 -3.27 11.60
C ASP A 562 -25.71 -2.56 12.81
N LEU A 563 -26.38 -1.56 13.40
CA LEU A 563 -25.93 -0.92 14.64
C LEU A 563 -25.81 -1.92 15.80
N VAL A 564 -26.77 -2.85 15.95
CA VAL A 564 -26.72 -3.92 16.97
C VAL A 564 -25.58 -4.91 16.68
N GLN A 565 -25.33 -5.27 15.42
CA GLN A 565 -24.17 -6.11 15.06
C GLN A 565 -22.84 -5.42 15.40
N MET A 566 -22.72 -4.12 15.15
CA MET A 566 -21.55 -3.33 15.53
C MET A 566 -21.37 -3.28 17.06
N GLN A 567 -22.44 -3.05 17.82
CA GLN A 567 -22.37 -3.06 19.30
C GLN A 567 -21.86 -4.41 19.83
N ALA A 568 -22.39 -5.51 19.31
CA ALA A 568 -22.00 -6.85 19.70
C ALA A 568 -20.53 -7.17 19.37
N PHE A 569 -19.98 -6.60 18.28
CA PHE A 569 -18.57 -6.72 17.92
C PHE A 569 -17.64 -5.88 18.82
N VAL A 570 -18.03 -4.66 19.20
CA VAL A 570 -17.22 -3.85 20.13
C VAL A 570 -17.16 -4.52 21.50
N TYR A 571 -18.32 -4.99 22.00
CA TYR A 571 -18.41 -5.65 23.31
C TYR A 571 -17.62 -6.97 23.38
N SER A 572 -17.65 -7.80 22.34
CA SER A 572 -16.95 -9.08 22.32
C SER A 572 -15.42 -8.94 22.34
N ILE A 573 -14.87 -7.84 21.83
CA ILE A 573 -13.42 -7.59 21.80
C ILE A 573 -12.90 -6.65 22.90
N GLN A 574 -13.75 -6.22 23.85
CA GLN A 574 -13.35 -5.25 24.90
C GLN A 574 -12.08 -5.63 25.68
N SER A 575 -11.86 -6.94 25.90
CA SER A 575 -10.66 -7.48 26.56
C SER A 575 -9.34 -7.24 25.81
N ALA A 576 -9.39 -6.82 24.54
CA ALA A 576 -8.22 -6.42 23.75
C ALA A 576 -7.43 -5.26 24.40
N THR A 577 -8.11 -4.43 25.21
CA THR A 577 -7.49 -3.35 26.00
C THR A 577 -6.49 -3.83 27.05
N ALA A 578 -6.62 -5.07 27.54
CA ALA A 578 -5.69 -5.69 28.49
C ALA A 578 -4.60 -6.55 27.80
N LEU A 579 -4.68 -6.73 26.48
CA LEU A 579 -3.82 -7.64 25.70
C LEU A 579 -2.56 -6.94 25.16
N SER A 580 -2.72 -5.81 24.45
CA SER A 580 -1.62 -4.95 24.00
C SER A 580 -2.10 -3.51 23.81
N SER A 581 -1.18 -2.55 23.72
CA SER A 581 -1.55 -1.15 23.47
C SER A 581 -2.22 -0.98 22.10
N GLU A 582 -1.78 -1.78 21.12
CA GLU A 582 -2.24 -1.81 19.73
C GLU A 582 -3.62 -2.46 19.61
N ALA A 583 -3.84 -3.58 20.31
CA ALA A 583 -5.14 -4.21 20.46
C ALA A 583 -6.16 -3.28 21.16
N GLY A 584 -5.71 -2.54 22.19
CA GLY A 584 -6.50 -1.49 22.83
C GLY A 584 -6.85 -0.33 21.90
N LYS A 585 -5.89 0.18 21.11
CA LYS A 585 -6.12 1.24 20.08
C LYS A 585 -7.13 0.79 19.03
N MET A 586 -7.10 -0.47 18.61
CA MET A 586 -8.08 -1.04 17.67
C MET A 586 -9.49 -1.09 18.29
N HIS A 587 -9.64 -1.55 19.53
CA HIS A 587 -10.94 -1.51 20.22
C HIS A 587 -11.47 -0.07 20.35
N LEU A 588 -10.62 0.88 20.77
CA LEU A 588 -10.99 2.29 20.91
C LEU A 588 -11.46 2.93 19.59
N LEU A 589 -10.86 2.58 18.45
CA LEU A 589 -11.32 2.99 17.12
C LEU A 589 -12.74 2.51 16.84
N PHE A 590 -12.99 1.21 16.99
CA PHE A 590 -14.29 0.62 16.68
C PHE A 590 -15.37 1.09 17.67
N GLN A 591 -15.01 1.30 18.94
CA GLN A 591 -15.88 1.92 19.95
C GLN A 591 -16.24 3.37 19.60
N ALA A 592 -15.27 4.20 19.17
CA ALA A 592 -15.52 5.58 18.75
C ALA A 592 -16.44 5.65 17.52
N LEU A 593 -16.19 4.79 16.52
CA LEU A 593 -17.05 4.67 15.34
C LEU A 593 -18.47 4.21 15.71
N TYR A 594 -18.61 3.22 16.59
CA TYR A 594 -19.93 2.80 17.10
C TYR A 594 -20.67 3.95 17.80
N ASN A 595 -20.01 4.70 18.68
CA ASN A 595 -20.62 5.81 19.41
C ASN A 595 -21.14 6.92 18.46
N VAL A 596 -20.38 7.25 17.40
CA VAL A 596 -20.82 8.20 16.37
C VAL A 596 -22.07 7.70 15.64
N ALA A 597 -22.10 6.43 15.23
CA ALA A 597 -23.26 5.84 14.57
C ALA A 597 -24.49 5.76 15.48
N SER A 598 -24.29 5.37 16.75
CA SER A 598 -25.37 5.25 17.74
C SER A 598 -26.05 6.58 18.00
N HIS A 599 -25.29 7.65 18.26
CA HIS A 599 -25.86 8.98 18.47
C HIS A 599 -26.51 9.56 17.20
N TYR A 600 -26.00 9.26 16.01
CA TYR A 600 -26.61 9.71 14.76
C TYR A 600 -28.00 9.07 14.53
N VAL A 601 -28.13 7.76 14.78
CA VAL A 601 -29.42 7.05 14.74
C VAL A 601 -30.36 7.56 15.84
N GLU A 602 -29.85 7.77 17.05
CA GLU A 602 -30.63 8.29 18.19
C GLU A 602 -31.17 9.72 17.93
N MET A 603 -30.32 10.66 17.49
CA MET A 603 -30.75 12.02 17.13
C MET A 603 -31.82 12.00 16.05
N SER A 604 -31.70 11.11 15.06
CA SER A 604 -32.68 10.98 13.99
C SER A 604 -34.02 10.42 14.50
N ARG A 605 -33.98 9.42 15.39
CA ARG A 605 -35.15 8.88 16.09
C ARG A 605 -35.86 9.98 16.91
N THR A 606 -35.09 10.77 17.65
CA THR A 606 -35.62 11.88 18.46
C THR A 606 -36.20 13.00 17.59
N GLN A 607 -35.59 13.34 16.44
CA GLN A 607 -36.18 14.32 15.50
C GLN A 607 -37.50 13.84 14.89
N MET A 608 -37.65 12.55 14.57
CA MET A 608 -38.93 12.00 14.14
C MET A 608 -40.00 11.99 15.26
N GLN A 609 -39.59 11.89 16.53
CA GLN A 609 -40.51 11.91 17.68
C GLN A 609 -40.84 13.33 18.17
N ALA A 610 -39.94 14.30 17.97
CA ALA A 610 -40.07 15.69 18.44
C ALA A 610 -41.14 16.54 17.73
N GLY A 611 -42.00 15.93 16.91
CA GLY A 611 -43.27 16.54 16.45
C GLY A 611 -44.20 16.95 17.61
N GLN A 612 -43.96 16.42 18.82
CA GLN A 612 -44.34 17.03 20.09
C GLN A 612 -43.10 17.02 20.99
N GLY A 613 -42.49 18.20 21.20
CA GLY A 613 -41.12 18.28 21.72
C GLY A 613 -40.99 18.34 23.25
N LEU A 614 -39.78 18.08 23.74
CA LEU A 614 -39.28 18.53 25.05
C LEU A 614 -37.74 18.54 25.13
N ASP A 615 -37.26 19.40 26.02
CA ASP A 615 -35.95 19.53 26.68
C ASP A 615 -34.69 18.80 26.14
N TYR A 616 -33.68 19.57 25.73
CA TYR A 616 -32.34 19.07 25.35
C TYR A 616 -31.42 18.77 26.55
N THR A 617 -31.80 19.16 27.77
CA THR A 617 -30.85 19.31 28.89
C THR A 617 -30.39 17.99 29.51
N GLN A 618 -31.15 16.89 29.37
CA GLN A 618 -30.76 15.61 29.98
C GLN A 618 -29.68 14.84 29.22
N ALA A 619 -29.59 14.97 27.90
CA ALA A 619 -28.60 14.25 27.09
C ALA A 619 -27.16 14.76 27.31
N SER A 620 -26.99 16.09 27.40
CA SER A 620 -25.68 16.71 27.59
C SER A 620 -25.04 16.40 28.95
N VAL A 621 -25.84 16.13 29.99
CA VAL A 621 -25.32 15.73 31.31
C VAL A 621 -24.65 14.36 31.23
N GLN A 622 -25.32 13.36 30.64
CA GLN A 622 -24.75 12.01 30.47
C GLN A 622 -23.48 12.04 29.61
N MET A 623 -23.45 12.86 28.56
CA MET A 623 -22.28 13.02 27.69
C MET A 623 -21.06 13.57 28.46
N ASN A 624 -21.25 14.50 29.39
CA ASN A 624 -20.15 15.03 30.23
C ASN A 624 -19.59 13.95 31.18
N ASP A 625 -20.45 13.12 31.78
CA ASP A 625 -20.02 12.01 32.63
C ASP A 625 -19.22 10.96 31.82
N TYR A 626 -19.61 10.68 30.57
CA TYR A 626 -18.87 9.79 29.67
C TYR A 626 -17.53 10.38 29.19
N LEU A 627 -17.47 11.67 28.87
CA LEU A 627 -16.20 12.34 28.51
C LEU A 627 -15.23 12.35 29.70
N ALA A 628 -15.74 12.48 30.93
CA ALA A 628 -14.94 12.33 32.14
C ALA A 628 -14.39 10.89 32.31
N ALA A 629 -15.22 9.88 32.06
CA ALA A 629 -14.81 8.46 32.10
C ALA A 629 -13.75 8.11 31.03
N LEU A 630 -13.74 8.83 29.90
CA LEU A 630 -12.71 8.73 28.85
C LEU A 630 -11.43 9.56 29.15
N GLY A 631 -11.35 10.21 30.32
CA GLY A 631 -10.19 11.00 30.75
C GLY A 631 -10.14 12.44 30.23
N PHE A 632 -11.20 12.94 29.58
CA PHE A 632 -11.26 14.29 28.99
C PHE A 632 -11.91 15.36 29.89
N SER A 633 -11.69 15.27 31.20
CA SER A 633 -12.19 16.26 32.18
C SER A 633 -11.36 17.54 32.22
N ASN A 634 -11.75 18.58 31.46
CA ASN A 634 -11.74 20.01 31.86
C ASN A 634 -11.91 20.98 30.66
N MET A 635 -13.15 21.40 30.34
CA MET A 635 -13.42 22.69 29.67
C MET A 635 -14.82 23.31 29.93
N ALA A 636 -15.77 22.59 30.53
CA ALA A 636 -17.14 23.10 30.76
C ALA A 636 -17.27 24.28 31.75
N SER A 637 -16.22 24.61 32.51
CA SER A 637 -16.24 25.53 33.66
C SER A 637 -15.77 26.96 33.36
N ARG A 638 -16.22 27.56 32.25
CA ARG A 638 -15.95 28.99 31.91
C ARG A 638 -17.16 29.83 31.45
N VAL A 639 -18.39 29.35 31.61
CA VAL A 639 -19.60 30.15 31.37
C VAL A 639 -20.49 30.12 32.61
N GLY A 640 -20.35 31.15 33.46
CA GLY A 640 -21.15 31.32 34.68
C GLY A 640 -20.40 31.99 35.83
N GLY A 641 -20.32 33.32 35.82
CA GLY A 641 -19.73 34.07 36.94
C GLY A 641 -19.16 35.44 36.59
N SER A 642 -20.02 36.45 36.44
CA SER A 642 -19.65 37.86 36.57
C SER A 642 -20.88 38.66 36.99
N ASP A 643 -20.86 39.25 38.19
CA ASP A 643 -21.99 39.98 38.74
C ASP A 643 -22.35 41.23 37.92
N ALA A 644 -23.65 41.49 37.78
CA ALA A 644 -24.17 42.73 37.21
C ALA A 644 -24.77 43.60 38.33
N GLN A 645 -24.25 44.83 38.48
CA GLN A 645 -24.97 45.94 39.11
C GLN A 645 -25.01 47.15 38.15
N PRO A 646 -26.08 47.97 38.20
CA PRO A 646 -26.50 48.75 37.04
C PRO A 646 -26.09 50.22 37.08
N ALA A 647 -26.00 50.85 35.89
CA ALA A 647 -25.93 52.30 35.73
C ALA A 647 -26.65 52.76 34.44
N GLU A 648 -27.89 53.23 34.63
CA GLU A 648 -28.65 54.30 33.94
C GLU A 648 -28.65 54.51 32.40
N GLU A 649 -29.77 55.05 31.93
CA GLU A 649 -30.10 55.35 30.53
C GLU A 649 -29.53 56.70 30.05
N GLN A 650 -29.55 56.96 28.73
CA GLN A 650 -30.06 58.19 28.04
C GLN A 650 -29.68 58.11 26.51
N PRO A 651 -30.36 58.84 25.57
CA PRO A 651 -30.78 58.20 24.31
C PRO A 651 -30.41 58.89 22.95
N VAL A 652 -30.55 58.11 21.85
CA VAL A 652 -31.23 58.39 20.54
C VAL A 652 -31.25 59.85 20.01
N PRO A 653 -30.84 60.18 18.74
CA PRO A 653 -31.29 59.59 17.45
C PRO A 653 -30.18 59.39 16.38
N GLY A 654 -30.41 58.95 15.13
CA GLY A 654 -31.63 58.43 14.44
C GLY A 654 -31.74 58.84 12.95
N ASP A 655 -32.60 58.15 12.17
CA ASP A 655 -33.04 58.45 10.77
C ASP A 655 -31.95 58.28 9.64
N HIS A 656 -32.21 57.93 8.36
CA HIS A 656 -33.41 58.09 7.50
C HIS A 656 -33.69 56.96 6.47
N THR A 657 -35.00 56.70 6.21
CA THR A 657 -35.71 56.32 4.94
C THR A 657 -35.08 55.36 3.89
N SER A 658 -35.65 54.24 3.42
CA SER A 658 -37.01 53.94 2.84
C SER A 658 -37.23 54.52 1.41
N THR A 659 -37.87 53.90 0.40
CA THR A 659 -39.00 52.91 0.31
C THR A 659 -39.13 52.21 -1.08
N VAL A 660 -39.66 50.96 -1.14
CA VAL A 660 -40.60 50.33 -2.17
C VAL A 660 -40.20 50.36 -3.68
N GLY A 661 -40.34 49.33 -4.56
CA GLY A 661 -40.92 47.96 -4.61
C GLY A 661 -41.02 47.48 -6.10
N SER A 662 -41.58 46.34 -6.56
CA SER A 662 -42.03 45.06 -5.94
C SER A 662 -42.71 44.05 -6.94
N VAL A 663 -42.15 42.83 -7.16
CA VAL A 663 -42.82 41.51 -7.50
C VAL A 663 -43.51 41.32 -8.91
N PRO A 664 -43.51 40.12 -9.58
CA PRO A 664 -42.50 39.07 -9.86
C PRO A 664 -42.32 38.84 -11.42
N PRO A 665 -41.73 37.74 -12.00
CA PRO A 665 -42.13 36.31 -11.90
C PRO A 665 -40.95 35.35 -11.64
N GLN A 666 -41.17 34.02 -11.76
CA GLN A 666 -40.19 32.96 -11.50
C GLN A 666 -39.34 32.60 -12.74
N ASP A 667 -38.05 32.34 -12.54
CA ASP A 667 -37.35 31.14 -13.02
C ASP A 667 -36.08 30.91 -12.16
N GLY A 668 -35.51 29.69 -12.17
CA GLY A 668 -34.64 29.19 -11.08
C GLY A 668 -33.12 29.41 -11.20
N GLY A 669 -32.41 29.27 -10.05
CA GLY A 669 -30.94 29.16 -10.00
C GLY A 669 -30.31 29.58 -8.66
N GLU A 670 -30.09 28.63 -7.73
CA GLU A 670 -29.35 28.86 -6.48
C GLU A 670 -27.92 28.32 -6.55
N MET A 671 -26.91 29.20 -6.63
CA MET A 671 -25.54 28.95 -6.12
C MET A 671 -24.77 30.27 -6.05
N GLY A 672 -24.22 30.64 -4.88
CA GLY A 672 -23.41 31.88 -4.80
C GLY A 672 -22.89 32.34 -3.43
N TRP A 673 -23.57 32.02 -2.32
CA TRP A 673 -23.32 32.68 -1.03
C TRP A 673 -22.36 31.96 -0.05
N MET A 674 -21.58 30.96 -0.49
CA MET A 674 -20.57 30.30 0.36
C MET A 674 -19.13 30.81 0.18
N MET A 675 -18.80 31.52 -0.91
CA MET A 675 -17.41 31.83 -1.25
C MET A 675 -16.82 33.06 -0.52
N GLY A 676 -17.66 33.87 0.14
CA GLY A 676 -17.23 35.14 0.75
C GLY A 676 -16.44 35.02 2.06
N GLY A 677 -16.71 34.01 2.89
CA GLY A 677 -16.08 33.88 4.22
C GLY A 677 -14.64 33.39 4.16
N TRP A 678 -14.36 32.38 3.32
CA TRP A 678 -13.05 31.71 3.24
C TRP A 678 -11.91 32.61 2.74
N LEU A 679 -12.25 33.70 2.05
CA LEU A 679 -11.33 34.65 1.44
C LEU A 679 -10.71 35.65 2.43
N HIS A 680 -11.20 35.76 3.67
CA HIS A 680 -10.68 36.74 4.63
C HIS A 680 -9.48 36.19 5.43
N ASP A 681 -9.54 34.93 5.88
CA ASP A 681 -8.60 34.37 6.87
C ASP A 681 -7.25 33.94 6.27
N ASN A 682 -7.16 33.75 4.94
CA ASN A 682 -5.98 33.20 4.26
C ASN A 682 -5.09 34.27 3.58
N GLN A 683 -5.09 35.49 4.09
CA GLN A 683 -4.48 36.66 3.43
C GLN A 683 -2.97 36.52 3.14
N ALA A 684 -2.25 35.67 3.91
CA ALA A 684 -0.82 35.38 3.71
C ALA A 684 -0.51 34.49 2.48
N MET A 685 -1.48 33.77 1.91
CA MET A 685 -1.28 33.02 0.65
C MET A 685 -1.46 33.88 -0.60
N VAL A 686 -2.03 35.08 -0.48
CA VAL A 686 -2.41 35.92 -1.63
C VAL A 686 -1.19 36.54 -2.32
N GLU A 687 -0.13 36.90 -1.58
CA GLU A 687 1.09 37.47 -2.19
C GLU A 687 1.90 36.43 -2.99
N LEU A 688 1.73 35.12 -2.71
CA LEU A 688 2.33 34.04 -3.50
C LEU A 688 1.53 33.68 -4.78
N MET A 689 0.30 34.18 -4.94
CA MET A 689 -0.52 33.91 -6.13
C MET A 689 -0.35 34.92 -7.28
N GLN A 690 0.32 36.06 -7.07
CA GLN A 690 0.47 37.11 -8.09
C GLN A 690 1.37 36.76 -9.30
N PHE A 691 1.88 35.53 -9.39
CA PHE A 691 2.55 34.99 -10.59
C PHE A 691 1.69 34.01 -11.41
N SER A 692 0.44 33.75 -11.01
CA SER A 692 -0.46 32.77 -11.66
C SER A 692 -1.28 33.33 -12.82
N ASP A 693 -1.55 34.64 -12.84
CA ASP A 693 -2.65 35.22 -13.64
C ASP A 693 -2.39 35.34 -15.15
N TYR A 694 -1.19 35.04 -15.65
CA TYR A 694 -0.88 35.10 -17.08
C TYR A 694 -1.40 33.90 -17.90
N ILE A 695 -1.94 32.85 -17.26
CA ILE A 695 -2.39 31.61 -17.92
C ILE A 695 -3.93 31.49 -17.97
N ALA A 696 -4.68 32.34 -17.26
CA ALA A 696 -6.09 32.08 -16.94
C ALA A 696 -7.15 32.65 -17.91
N GLU A 697 -6.82 33.55 -18.84
CA GLU A 697 -7.85 34.24 -19.66
C GLU A 697 -8.34 33.47 -20.91
N LYS A 698 -8.06 32.17 -21.03
CA LYS A 698 -8.54 31.36 -22.18
C LYS A 698 -9.06 29.94 -21.89
N GLN A 699 -9.63 29.71 -20.70
CA GLN A 699 -10.44 28.51 -20.43
C GLN A 699 -11.84 28.83 -19.88
N ARG A 700 -12.78 29.12 -20.78
CA ARG A 700 -14.23 29.02 -20.51
C ARG A 700 -15.04 28.51 -21.71
N THR A 701 -14.67 27.34 -22.22
CA THR A 701 -15.59 26.31 -22.76
C THR A 701 -14.81 25.03 -23.07
N VAL A 702 -14.66 24.15 -22.08
CA VAL A 702 -14.13 22.79 -22.29
C VAL A 702 -15.10 21.80 -21.62
N PRO A 703 -15.93 21.09 -22.41
CA PRO A 703 -16.53 19.84 -21.95
C PRO A 703 -15.40 18.83 -21.72
N THR A 704 -15.33 18.24 -20.54
CA THR A 704 -14.40 17.15 -20.25
C THR A 704 -14.74 15.96 -21.14
N PHE A 705 -13.83 15.62 -22.07
CA PHE A 705 -13.75 14.27 -22.63
C PHE A 705 -12.61 13.54 -21.93
N GLU A 706 -12.89 12.28 -21.58
CA GLU A 706 -11.99 11.47 -20.78
C GLU A 706 -10.76 11.06 -21.58
N SER A 707 -9.62 10.98 -20.88
CA SER A 707 -8.45 10.27 -21.38
C SER A 707 -8.72 8.76 -21.31
N ASP A 708 -9.45 8.26 -22.31
CA ASP A 708 -9.03 6.99 -22.91
C ASP A 708 -7.51 7.18 -23.17
N GLN A 709 -6.63 6.38 -22.53
CA GLN A 709 -5.20 6.11 -22.83
C GLN A 709 -4.81 4.74 -22.23
N LYS A 710 -4.36 3.82 -23.10
CA LYS A 710 -4.36 2.33 -23.00
C LYS A 710 -2.99 1.70 -23.42
N PRO A 711 -1.90 1.90 -22.66
CA PRO A 711 -0.48 1.97 -23.10
C PRO A 711 0.10 1.08 -24.22
N LEU A 712 1.07 1.66 -24.96
CA LEU A 712 1.87 1.01 -25.99
C LEU A 712 2.81 -0.07 -25.39
N ARG A 713 2.82 -1.26 -26.01
CA ARG A 713 3.40 -2.49 -25.43
C ARG A 713 4.94 -2.49 -25.37
N SER A 714 5.48 -2.47 -24.15
CA SER A 714 6.77 -3.09 -23.84
C SER A 714 6.59 -4.20 -22.78
N GLY A 715 6.65 -5.46 -23.22
CA GLY A 715 6.46 -6.61 -22.34
C GLY A 715 6.34 -7.92 -23.12
N LYS A 716 6.64 -9.05 -22.47
CA LYS A 716 6.26 -10.38 -22.99
C LYS A 716 4.74 -10.42 -23.15
N PRO A 717 4.18 -11.10 -24.17
CA PRO A 717 2.74 -11.09 -24.40
C PRO A 717 2.02 -11.75 -23.22
N SER A 718 1.36 -10.93 -22.41
CA SER A 718 0.35 -11.40 -21.47
C SER A 718 -0.74 -12.10 -22.29
N LEU A 719 -0.96 -13.38 -22.02
CA LEU A 719 -2.11 -14.09 -22.55
C LEU A 719 -3.36 -13.47 -21.91
N ALA A 720 -4.27 -12.96 -22.73
CA ALA A 720 -5.53 -12.43 -22.24
C ALA A 720 -6.27 -13.53 -21.44
N PRO A 721 -6.91 -13.20 -20.32
CA PRO A 721 -7.63 -14.18 -19.51
C PRO A 721 -8.77 -14.78 -20.35
N PHE A 722 -8.67 -16.08 -20.65
CA PHE A 722 -9.72 -16.84 -21.30
C PHE A 722 -10.53 -17.59 -20.24
N SER A 723 -11.85 -17.65 -20.41
CA SER A 723 -12.67 -18.53 -19.58
C SER A 723 -12.47 -19.98 -20.02
N SER A 724 -12.07 -20.85 -19.10
CA SER A 724 -12.02 -22.30 -19.37
C SER A 724 -13.38 -22.85 -19.82
N ALA A 725 -14.48 -22.25 -19.36
CA ALA A 725 -15.82 -22.62 -19.80
C ALA A 725 -16.12 -22.14 -21.23
N SER A 726 -15.72 -20.92 -21.62
CA SER A 726 -15.92 -20.46 -23.01
C SER A 726 -15.03 -21.22 -23.99
N LEU A 727 -13.81 -21.57 -23.59
CA LEU A 727 -12.91 -22.43 -24.37
C LEU A 727 -13.49 -23.85 -24.55
N VAL A 728 -14.03 -24.46 -23.48
CA VAL A 728 -14.63 -25.79 -23.54
C VAL A 728 -15.93 -25.78 -24.36
N GLU A 729 -16.79 -24.77 -24.21
CA GLU A 729 -18.04 -24.70 -24.97
C GLU A 729 -17.78 -24.37 -26.45
N LEU A 730 -16.79 -23.53 -26.78
CA LEU A 730 -16.30 -23.34 -28.16
C LEU A 730 -15.75 -24.66 -28.73
N HIS A 731 -14.89 -25.34 -27.99
CA HIS A 731 -14.29 -26.61 -28.43
C HIS A 731 -15.36 -27.68 -28.67
N LYS A 732 -16.32 -27.83 -27.75
CA LYS A 732 -17.48 -28.70 -27.90
C LYS A 732 -18.31 -28.34 -29.14
N SER A 733 -18.66 -27.07 -29.30
CA SER A 733 -19.41 -26.60 -30.48
C SER A 733 -18.70 -26.93 -31.80
N LEU A 734 -17.37 -26.78 -31.85
CA LEU A 734 -16.56 -27.12 -33.03
C LEU A 734 -16.42 -28.63 -33.26
N VAL A 735 -16.43 -29.45 -32.21
CA VAL A 735 -16.38 -30.92 -32.30
C VAL A 735 -17.72 -31.54 -32.68
N GLU A 736 -18.84 -30.90 -32.32
CA GLU A 736 -20.19 -31.32 -32.72
C GLU A 736 -20.49 -31.05 -34.21
N ILE A 737 -19.68 -30.23 -34.90
CA ILE A 737 -19.83 -29.93 -36.33
C ILE A 737 -18.86 -30.79 -37.17
N SER A 738 -19.40 -31.49 -38.17
CA SER A 738 -18.65 -32.44 -39.02
C SER A 738 -17.67 -31.75 -39.99
N SER A 739 -16.45 -31.51 -39.54
CA SER A 739 -15.34 -30.89 -40.30
C SER A 739 -14.51 -31.87 -41.15
N ILE A 740 -15.13 -32.95 -41.66
CA ILE A 740 -14.48 -33.90 -42.57
C ILE A 740 -14.10 -33.19 -43.88
N THR A 741 -13.01 -33.64 -44.53
CA THR A 741 -12.59 -33.05 -45.81
C THR A 741 -13.72 -33.12 -46.84
N ARG A 742 -14.11 -31.94 -47.37
CA ARG A 742 -15.29 -31.65 -48.23
C ARG A 742 -16.63 -31.36 -47.51
N THR A 743 -16.68 -31.28 -46.19
CA THR A 743 -17.87 -30.82 -45.42
C THR A 743 -17.54 -29.64 -44.49
N GLU A 744 -16.43 -28.94 -44.70
CA GLU A 744 -15.92 -27.92 -43.77
C GLU A 744 -16.74 -26.61 -43.72
N GLY A 745 -17.67 -26.42 -44.67
CA GLY A 745 -18.49 -25.20 -44.77
C GLY A 745 -19.34 -24.90 -43.53
N ASP A 746 -19.82 -25.93 -42.83
CA ASP A 746 -20.64 -25.75 -41.63
C ASP A 746 -19.83 -25.20 -40.44
N VAL A 747 -18.53 -25.52 -40.35
CA VAL A 747 -17.64 -24.91 -39.35
C VAL A 747 -17.34 -23.46 -39.68
N ALA A 748 -17.19 -23.10 -40.97
CA ALA A 748 -17.03 -21.71 -41.38
C ALA A 748 -18.28 -20.88 -41.04
N ALA A 749 -19.47 -21.43 -41.27
CA ALA A 749 -20.75 -20.80 -40.94
C ALA A 749 -20.99 -20.62 -39.42
N PHE A 750 -20.40 -21.48 -38.57
CA PHE A 750 -20.39 -21.30 -37.13
C PHE A 750 -19.32 -20.30 -36.64
N LEU A 751 -18.09 -20.39 -37.17
CA LEU A 751 -16.97 -19.56 -36.72
C LEU A 751 -17.15 -18.09 -37.03
N GLN A 752 -17.79 -17.73 -38.16
CA GLN A 752 -17.99 -16.33 -38.51
C GLN A 752 -18.75 -15.54 -37.41
N PRO A 753 -20.03 -15.83 -37.10
CA PRO A 753 -20.77 -15.09 -36.09
C PRO A 753 -20.18 -15.25 -34.67
N TYR A 754 -19.49 -16.35 -34.38
CA TYR A 754 -18.78 -16.51 -33.12
C TYR A 754 -17.63 -15.49 -32.99
N LEU A 755 -16.77 -15.38 -34.00
CA LEU A 755 -15.61 -14.48 -33.98
C LEU A 755 -16.04 -13.00 -34.07
N GLU A 756 -17.08 -12.69 -34.84
CA GLU A 756 -17.72 -11.36 -34.88
C GLU A 756 -18.22 -10.94 -33.49
N ALA A 757 -18.89 -11.85 -32.76
CA ALA A 757 -19.35 -11.60 -31.40
C ALA A 757 -18.22 -11.44 -30.35
N HIS A 758 -16.98 -11.83 -30.68
CA HIS A 758 -15.80 -11.66 -29.84
C HIS A 758 -14.89 -10.51 -30.30
N GLY A 759 -15.42 -9.56 -31.08
CA GLY A 759 -14.75 -8.31 -31.44
C GLY A 759 -13.76 -8.39 -32.60
N PHE A 760 -13.73 -9.49 -33.35
CA PHE A 760 -12.99 -9.59 -34.61
C PHE A 760 -13.87 -9.14 -35.77
N THR A 761 -13.29 -8.44 -36.75
CA THR A 761 -13.89 -8.38 -38.09
C THR A 761 -13.54 -9.67 -38.83
N VAL A 762 -14.49 -10.27 -39.56
CA VAL A 762 -14.35 -11.62 -40.14
C VAL A 762 -14.76 -11.66 -41.61
N GLU A 763 -14.00 -12.39 -42.43
CA GLU A 763 -14.31 -12.66 -43.84
C GLU A 763 -14.23 -14.16 -44.18
N LEU A 764 -15.08 -14.61 -45.11
CA LEU A 764 -15.08 -15.97 -45.66
C LEU A 764 -14.52 -15.99 -47.09
N GLN A 765 -13.33 -16.56 -47.28
CA GLN A 765 -12.70 -16.71 -48.60
C GLN A 765 -13.09 -18.04 -49.24
N PRO A 766 -13.87 -18.07 -50.35
CA PRO A 766 -14.28 -19.32 -51.01
C PRO A 766 -13.11 -19.99 -51.74
N ILE A 767 -12.91 -21.28 -51.47
CA ILE A 767 -11.85 -22.11 -52.10
C ILE A 767 -12.45 -23.04 -53.15
N THR A 768 -13.59 -23.65 -52.84
CA THR A 768 -14.48 -24.36 -53.77
C THR A 768 -15.92 -24.22 -53.26
N ALA A 769 -16.93 -24.58 -54.04
CA ALA A 769 -18.33 -24.59 -53.58
C ALA A 769 -18.46 -25.34 -52.23
N GLY A 770 -19.01 -24.67 -51.21
CA GLY A 770 -19.19 -25.22 -49.86
C GLY A 770 -17.92 -25.30 -48.98
N ARG A 771 -16.78 -24.72 -49.39
CA ARG A 771 -15.52 -24.73 -48.62
C ARG A 771 -14.86 -23.36 -48.59
N TYR A 772 -14.62 -22.84 -47.39
CA TYR A 772 -14.10 -21.48 -47.16
C TYR A 772 -12.90 -21.51 -46.21
N ASN A 773 -11.99 -20.54 -46.33
CA ASN A 773 -11.14 -20.12 -45.21
C ASN A 773 -11.90 -19.08 -44.37
N VAL A 774 -11.66 -19.03 -43.07
CA VAL A 774 -12.14 -17.98 -42.15
C VAL A 774 -10.96 -17.07 -41.81
N LEU A 775 -11.09 -15.76 -42.06
CA LEU A 775 -10.06 -14.75 -41.80
C LEU A 775 -10.60 -13.78 -40.73
N ALA A 776 -9.84 -13.52 -39.67
CA ALA A 776 -10.30 -12.71 -38.53
C ALA A 776 -9.21 -11.76 -38.01
N TYR A 777 -9.55 -10.50 -37.73
CA TYR A 777 -8.59 -9.44 -37.35
C TYR A 777 -9.19 -8.34 -36.46
N LEU A 778 -8.31 -7.55 -35.82
CA LEU A 778 -8.66 -6.54 -34.81
C LEU A 778 -8.37 -5.10 -35.29
N TYR A 779 -9.44 -4.34 -35.53
CA TYR A 779 -9.50 -2.88 -35.42
C TYR A 779 -10.90 -2.49 -34.93
N GLU A 780 -11.06 -1.35 -34.26
CA GLU A 780 -12.36 -0.95 -33.69
C GLU A 780 -12.92 0.27 -34.42
N ARG A 781 -14.12 0.15 -35.03
CA ARG A 781 -14.83 1.28 -35.65
C ARG A 781 -15.89 1.83 -34.68
N ARG A 782 -15.54 2.89 -33.94
CA ARG A 782 -16.50 3.65 -33.11
C ARG A 782 -17.21 4.70 -33.96
N GLY A 783 -18.30 4.28 -34.62
CA GLY A 783 -19.14 5.16 -35.45
C GLY A 783 -18.40 5.75 -36.66
N ASN A 784 -17.99 7.01 -36.55
CA ASN A 784 -17.23 7.74 -37.59
C ASN A 784 -15.72 7.81 -37.30
N THR A 785 -15.23 7.06 -36.31
CA THR A 785 -13.79 6.94 -35.99
C THR A 785 -13.31 5.50 -36.09
N VAL A 786 -12.06 5.31 -36.51
CA VAL A 786 -11.34 4.03 -36.56
C VAL A 786 -10.20 4.10 -35.56
N TRP A 787 -10.09 3.09 -34.69
CA TRP A 787 -9.16 3.04 -33.56
C TRP A 787 -8.19 1.87 -33.70
N GLY A 788 -6.91 2.11 -33.43
CA GLY A 788 -5.87 1.07 -33.42
C GLY A 788 -4.47 1.59 -33.75
N ARG A 789 -3.44 0.81 -33.39
CA ARG A 789 -2.04 1.14 -33.64
C ARG A 789 -1.74 1.19 -35.15
N GLY A 790 -1.27 2.33 -35.62
CA GLY A 790 -1.07 2.66 -37.03
C GLY A 790 -2.34 3.09 -37.77
N THR A 791 -3.35 3.64 -37.11
CA THR A 791 -4.49 4.30 -37.79
C THR A 791 -4.20 5.76 -38.15
N VAL A 792 -3.23 6.38 -37.49
CA VAL A 792 -2.74 7.75 -37.69
C VAL A 792 -1.28 7.73 -38.16
N ASP A 793 -0.47 6.81 -37.62
CA ASP A 793 0.99 6.76 -37.79
C ASP A 793 1.44 5.38 -38.34
N ASP A 794 1.46 5.16 -39.66
CA ASP A 794 1.00 6.05 -40.74
C ASP A 794 -0.16 5.46 -41.56
N LYS A 795 -0.62 4.24 -41.25
CA LYS A 795 -1.35 3.39 -42.24
C LYS A 795 -2.69 3.98 -42.72
N GLY A 796 -3.25 4.97 -42.01
CA GLY A 796 -4.35 5.79 -42.51
C GLY A 796 -3.98 6.54 -43.79
N SER A 797 -2.80 7.16 -43.81
CA SER A 797 -2.21 7.75 -45.01
C SER A 797 -1.88 6.71 -46.08
N VAL A 798 -1.26 5.57 -45.75
CA VAL A 798 -1.04 4.48 -46.73
C VAL A 798 -2.35 4.08 -47.41
N ALA A 799 -3.42 3.88 -46.64
CA ALA A 799 -4.74 3.56 -47.17
C ALA A 799 -5.26 4.68 -48.11
N SER A 800 -5.18 5.94 -47.68
CA SER A 800 -5.63 7.08 -48.50
C SER A 800 -4.77 7.32 -49.75
N GLN A 801 -3.46 7.04 -49.73
CA GLN A 801 -2.58 7.07 -50.90
C GLN A 801 -2.94 5.97 -51.90
N VAL A 802 -3.05 4.72 -51.44
CA VAL A 802 -3.41 3.56 -52.27
C VAL A 802 -4.79 3.75 -52.90
N VAL A 803 -5.77 4.25 -52.14
CA VAL A 803 -7.12 4.56 -52.66
C VAL A 803 -7.10 5.73 -53.64
N SER A 804 -6.33 6.79 -53.37
CA SER A 804 -6.15 7.94 -54.27
C SER A 804 -5.64 7.50 -55.64
N VAL A 805 -4.49 6.80 -55.68
CA VAL A 805 -3.86 6.30 -56.90
C VAL A 805 -4.77 5.32 -57.64
N SER A 806 -5.40 4.38 -56.93
CA SER A 806 -6.33 3.41 -57.52
C SER A 806 -7.53 4.09 -58.20
N ALA A 807 -8.07 5.14 -57.59
CA ALA A 807 -9.18 5.92 -58.15
C ALA A 807 -8.75 6.76 -59.37
N LEU A 808 -7.54 7.32 -59.37
CA LEU A 808 -7.00 8.05 -60.52
C LEU A 808 -6.74 7.12 -61.73
N ILE A 809 -6.23 5.91 -61.49
CA ILE A 809 -6.09 4.86 -62.52
C ILE A 809 -7.48 4.48 -63.07
N ALA A 810 -8.45 4.19 -62.19
CA ALA A 810 -9.80 3.81 -62.59
C ALA A 810 -10.55 4.92 -63.36
N ALA A 811 -10.22 6.19 -63.10
CA ALA A 811 -10.74 7.35 -63.83
C ALA A 811 -9.98 7.65 -65.14
N GLY A 812 -8.93 6.90 -65.47
CA GLY A 812 -8.08 7.16 -66.65
C GLY A 812 -7.33 8.50 -66.57
N ARG A 813 -6.98 8.93 -65.36
CA ARG A 813 -6.31 10.22 -65.06
C ARG A 813 -4.79 10.11 -64.97
N ILE A 814 -4.28 8.93 -64.70
CA ILE A 814 -2.84 8.60 -64.63
C ILE A 814 -2.58 7.23 -65.30
N THR A 815 -1.34 7.00 -65.73
CA THR A 815 -0.88 5.89 -66.56
C THR A 815 0.46 5.33 -66.07
N GLU A 816 1.02 4.33 -66.78
CA GLU A 816 2.29 3.69 -66.42
C GLU A 816 3.45 4.69 -66.55
N GLY A 817 4.13 4.96 -65.42
CA GLY A 817 5.23 5.93 -65.31
C GLY A 817 4.86 7.21 -64.56
N ASP A 818 3.58 7.59 -64.51
CA ASP A 818 3.15 8.85 -63.89
C ASP A 818 3.25 8.86 -62.36
N VAL A 819 3.01 7.71 -61.70
CA VAL A 819 3.04 7.58 -60.24
C VAL A 819 3.58 6.22 -59.82
N ALA A 820 4.43 6.19 -58.80
CA ALA A 820 4.82 5.00 -58.06
C ALA A 820 4.44 5.15 -56.57
N LEU A 821 4.21 4.02 -55.89
CA LEU A 821 4.04 3.97 -54.44
C LEU A 821 5.16 3.15 -53.81
N LEU A 822 5.90 3.76 -52.90
CA LEU A 822 6.87 3.10 -52.04
C LEU A 822 6.25 2.94 -50.66
N LEU A 823 6.04 1.69 -50.24
CA LEU A 823 5.62 1.36 -48.88
C LEU A 823 6.83 0.74 -48.18
N ASP A 824 7.50 1.58 -47.40
CA ASP A 824 8.81 1.33 -46.77
C ASP A 824 8.69 0.49 -45.47
N VAL A 825 9.84 0.15 -44.87
CA VAL A 825 9.89 -0.41 -43.51
C VAL A 825 11.04 0.18 -42.70
N GLY A 826 10.78 0.48 -41.44
CA GLY A 826 11.81 0.80 -40.45
C GLY A 826 12.06 2.29 -40.18
N GLU A 827 11.24 3.20 -40.73
CA GLU A 827 11.06 4.62 -40.32
C GLU A 827 11.44 4.81 -38.83
N GLU A 828 10.58 4.30 -37.94
CA GLU A 828 10.56 4.36 -36.47
C GLU A 828 11.89 4.00 -35.75
N LYS A 829 12.89 3.47 -36.46
CA LYS A 829 14.19 3.06 -35.92
C LYS A 829 15.40 3.52 -36.74
N GLY A 830 15.20 4.08 -37.92
CA GLY A 830 16.31 4.56 -38.77
C GLY A 830 16.01 4.77 -40.25
N GLY A 831 14.84 4.37 -40.75
CA GLY A 831 14.47 4.48 -42.17
C GLY A 831 15.28 3.54 -43.07
N ASP A 832 15.29 2.23 -42.78
CA ASP A 832 16.05 1.25 -43.57
C ASP A 832 15.49 1.09 -45.00
N GLY A 833 14.16 1.09 -45.18
CA GLY A 833 13.50 0.93 -46.47
C GLY A 833 13.71 2.12 -47.41
N ILE A 834 13.48 3.35 -46.94
CA ILE A 834 13.70 4.57 -47.75
C ILE A 834 15.16 4.70 -48.20
N ARG A 835 16.11 4.29 -47.35
CA ARG A 835 17.55 4.24 -47.72
C ARG A 835 17.80 3.25 -48.84
N ALA A 836 17.23 2.04 -48.75
CA ALA A 836 17.35 1.02 -49.79
C ALA A 836 16.65 1.42 -51.10
N ALA A 837 15.60 2.24 -51.05
CA ALA A 837 14.90 2.73 -52.25
C ALA A 837 15.81 3.55 -53.20
N ASN A 838 16.85 4.21 -52.67
CA ASN A 838 17.87 4.89 -53.48
C ASN A 838 18.66 3.92 -54.41
N GLU A 839 18.73 2.63 -54.07
CA GLU A 839 19.46 1.63 -54.87
C GLU A 839 18.64 1.08 -56.05
N LEU A 840 17.35 1.44 -56.15
CA LEU A 840 16.45 0.96 -57.22
C LEU A 840 16.78 1.53 -58.61
N GLY A 841 17.61 2.58 -58.70
CA GLY A 841 17.99 3.20 -59.98
C GLY A 841 16.86 3.93 -60.70
N LEU A 842 15.80 4.30 -59.96
CA LEU A 842 14.66 5.07 -60.45
C LEU A 842 14.91 6.58 -60.33
N SER A 843 14.05 7.36 -60.99
CA SER A 843 14.02 8.83 -60.90
C SER A 843 12.58 9.33 -60.89
N TRP A 844 12.32 10.39 -60.13
CA TRP A 844 11.02 11.04 -59.95
C TRP A 844 11.22 12.55 -59.84
N GLU A 845 10.25 13.36 -60.25
CA GLU A 845 10.29 14.82 -60.13
C GLU A 845 9.94 15.26 -58.69
N ALA A 846 9.04 14.51 -58.05
CA ALA A 846 8.53 14.78 -56.71
C ALA A 846 8.30 13.49 -55.91
N ALA A 847 8.36 13.59 -54.59
CA ALA A 847 7.98 12.56 -53.63
C ALA A 847 6.97 13.13 -52.62
N VAL A 848 5.94 12.34 -52.27
CA VAL A 848 4.86 12.73 -51.34
C VAL A 848 4.85 11.73 -50.18
N PHE A 849 5.14 12.23 -48.98
CA PHE A 849 5.32 11.45 -47.75
C PHE A 849 4.07 11.56 -46.85
N GLY A 850 3.77 10.50 -46.08
CA GLY A 850 2.44 10.20 -45.53
C GLY A 850 2.17 10.51 -44.06
N GLU A 851 2.92 11.38 -43.41
CA GLU A 851 2.81 11.60 -41.95
C GLU A 851 1.50 12.27 -41.49
N PRO A 852 1.10 12.15 -40.20
CA PRO A 852 -0.14 12.73 -39.67
C PRO A 852 -0.06 14.26 -39.47
N THR A 853 -0.16 15.00 -40.58
CA THR A 853 -0.04 16.47 -40.66
C THR A 853 -1.34 17.25 -40.44
N GLU A 854 -2.39 16.63 -39.90
CA GLU A 854 -3.72 17.25 -39.70
C GLU A 854 -4.41 17.72 -40.99
N LEU A 855 -4.15 17.03 -42.12
CA LEU A 855 -4.60 17.41 -43.47
C LEU A 855 -4.01 18.75 -43.95
N LYS A 856 -2.82 19.12 -43.46
CA LYS A 856 -2.08 20.34 -43.82
C LYS A 856 -0.82 19.96 -44.59
N LEU A 857 -0.38 20.80 -45.51
CA LEU A 857 0.83 20.56 -46.28
C LEU A 857 2.03 21.08 -45.49
N ALA A 858 2.89 20.20 -44.98
CA ALA A 858 3.95 20.62 -44.07
C ALA A 858 5.02 21.44 -44.80
N ALA A 859 5.30 22.65 -44.30
CA ALA A 859 6.35 23.53 -44.80
C ALA A 859 7.74 23.14 -44.25
N GLY A 860 7.83 22.11 -43.42
CA GLY A 860 9.06 21.59 -42.83
C GLY A 860 8.86 20.93 -41.48
N HIS A 861 9.89 20.22 -41.00
CA HIS A 861 9.89 19.55 -39.70
C HIS A 861 11.21 19.77 -38.93
N LYS A 862 11.19 19.57 -37.61
CA LYS A 862 12.41 19.64 -36.78
C LYS A 862 13.34 18.45 -37.03
N GLY A 863 14.63 18.67 -36.85
CA GLY A 863 15.63 17.61 -36.84
C GLY A 863 15.63 16.84 -35.51
N GLY A 864 16.63 15.97 -35.36
CA GLY A 864 16.82 15.18 -34.14
C GLY A 864 18.30 14.96 -33.84
N LEU A 865 18.67 15.06 -32.56
CA LEU A 865 20.02 14.80 -32.05
C LEU A 865 19.88 13.89 -30.82
N GLY A 866 20.31 12.64 -30.92
CA GLY A 866 20.18 11.63 -29.87
C GLY A 866 21.52 11.19 -29.32
N PHE A 867 21.67 11.19 -28.00
CA PHE A 867 22.92 10.82 -27.32
C PHE A 867 22.70 10.12 -25.98
N ASN A 868 23.74 9.45 -25.49
CA ASN A 868 23.81 8.89 -24.15
C ASN A 868 24.80 9.69 -23.31
N LEU A 869 24.50 9.82 -22.02
CA LEU A 869 25.42 10.25 -20.96
C LEU A 869 25.74 9.05 -20.08
N THR A 870 27.02 8.82 -19.82
CA THR A 870 27.48 7.75 -18.91
C THR A 870 28.45 8.31 -17.88
N ALA A 871 28.21 8.01 -16.61
CA ALA A 871 29.06 8.37 -15.48
C ALA A 871 29.77 7.13 -14.94
N LYS A 872 31.09 7.22 -14.75
CA LYS A 872 31.88 6.23 -14.01
C LYS A 872 32.28 6.80 -12.65
N GLY A 873 32.04 6.00 -11.61
CA GLY A 873 32.39 6.27 -10.23
C GLY A 873 33.45 5.30 -9.72
N ILE A 874 33.51 5.17 -8.40
CA ILE A 874 34.32 4.18 -7.68
C ILE A 874 33.42 3.61 -6.57
N ALA A 875 33.17 2.31 -6.61
CA ALA A 875 32.35 1.63 -5.62
C ALA A 875 32.97 1.68 -4.22
N GLY A 876 32.11 1.81 -3.21
CA GLY A 876 32.49 1.85 -1.79
C GLY A 876 31.26 1.82 -0.91
N HIS A 877 31.44 1.72 0.40
CA HIS A 877 30.31 1.80 1.34
C HIS A 877 29.96 3.26 1.59
N SER A 878 28.69 3.64 1.48
CA SER A 878 28.21 5.03 1.64
C SER A 878 28.50 5.69 3.00
N GLY A 879 28.90 4.92 4.03
CA GLY A 879 29.39 5.46 5.31
C GLY A 879 30.82 6.00 5.28
N TYR A 880 31.56 5.75 4.19
CA TYR A 880 32.90 6.27 3.92
C TYR A 880 32.93 6.92 2.52
N PRO A 881 32.13 7.99 2.30
CA PRO A 881 31.97 8.61 0.98
C PRO A 881 33.28 9.14 0.36
N GLU A 882 34.29 9.42 1.19
CA GLU A 882 35.64 9.84 0.80
C GLU A 882 36.48 8.73 0.13
N LEU A 883 36.05 7.46 0.23
CA LEU A 883 36.73 6.31 -0.38
C LEU A 883 36.18 5.92 -1.76
N GLY A 884 35.12 6.59 -2.23
CA GLY A 884 34.46 6.30 -3.50
C GLY A 884 34.12 7.55 -4.30
N ILE A 885 33.54 7.35 -5.48
CA ILE A 885 33.01 8.43 -6.34
C ILE A 885 31.62 8.00 -6.77
N ASN A 886 30.60 8.81 -6.48
CA ASN A 886 29.20 8.47 -6.77
C ASN A 886 28.83 8.85 -8.22
N ALA A 887 28.70 7.86 -9.10
CA ALA A 887 28.34 8.03 -10.49
C ALA A 887 26.97 8.70 -10.70
N ILE A 888 25.97 8.43 -9.84
CA ILE A 888 24.67 9.11 -9.91
C ILE A 888 24.83 10.60 -9.61
N ASN A 889 25.65 10.98 -8.62
CA ASN A 889 25.91 12.39 -8.32
C ASN A 889 26.63 13.12 -9.47
N LEU A 890 27.51 12.43 -10.22
CA LEU A 890 28.13 12.98 -11.43
C LEU A 890 27.07 13.17 -12.53
N LEU A 891 26.25 12.14 -12.79
CA LEU A 891 25.19 12.19 -13.81
C LEU A 891 24.16 13.28 -13.52
N VAL A 892 23.67 13.40 -12.29
CA VAL A 892 22.67 14.42 -11.87
C VAL A 892 23.22 15.83 -12.06
N ARG A 893 24.51 16.08 -11.79
CA ARG A 893 25.15 17.37 -12.07
C ARG A 893 25.22 17.67 -13.57
N GLY A 894 25.52 16.66 -14.39
CA GLY A 894 25.48 16.79 -15.85
C GLY A 894 24.08 17.10 -16.37
N LEU A 895 23.07 16.35 -15.91
CA LEU A 895 21.68 16.57 -16.29
C LEU A 895 21.17 17.96 -15.87
N ALA A 896 21.49 18.42 -14.65
CA ALA A 896 21.15 19.78 -14.21
C ALA A 896 21.82 20.87 -15.06
N ALA A 897 23.09 20.67 -15.47
CA ALA A 897 23.78 21.58 -16.39
C ALA A 897 23.22 21.53 -17.82
N LEU A 898 22.65 20.39 -18.22
CA LEU A 898 22.02 20.16 -19.52
C LEU A 898 20.62 20.78 -19.61
N GLU A 899 19.83 20.69 -18.54
CA GLU A 899 18.53 21.36 -18.41
C GLU A 899 18.67 22.89 -18.32
N ALA A 900 19.77 23.38 -17.75
CA ALA A 900 20.10 24.81 -17.69
C ALA A 900 20.62 25.41 -19.02
N LEU A 901 20.72 24.64 -20.11
CA LEU A 901 21.15 25.15 -21.41
C LEU A 901 20.03 25.87 -22.17
N GLU A 902 20.25 27.14 -22.48
CA GLU A 902 19.50 27.84 -23.51
C GLU A 902 19.83 27.25 -24.91
N LEU A 903 19.02 26.31 -25.37
CA LEU A 903 19.19 25.70 -26.68
C LEU A 903 18.74 26.67 -27.79
N PRO A 904 19.58 27.01 -28.78
CA PRO A 904 19.22 27.92 -29.85
C PRO A 904 18.07 27.37 -30.71
N GLY A 905 17.19 28.28 -31.14
CA GLY A 905 16.10 28.04 -32.09
C GLY A 905 16.32 28.73 -33.43
N SER A 906 15.29 28.75 -34.26
CA SER A 906 15.23 29.55 -35.50
C SER A 906 13.85 30.16 -35.71
N ALA A 907 13.75 31.21 -36.53
CA ALA A 907 12.48 31.86 -36.83
C ALA A 907 11.47 30.97 -37.58
N ARG A 908 11.95 29.96 -38.33
CA ARG A 908 11.09 29.03 -39.09
C ARG A 908 10.64 27.82 -38.26
N PHE A 909 11.51 27.28 -37.41
CA PHE A 909 11.26 26.04 -36.66
C PHE A 909 11.03 26.26 -35.16
N GLY A 910 11.10 27.50 -34.66
CA GLY A 910 10.96 27.81 -33.24
C GLY A 910 12.14 27.32 -32.40
N ASN A 911 11.90 26.99 -31.13
CA ASN A 911 12.95 26.55 -30.21
C ASN A 911 13.33 25.08 -30.42
N SER A 912 14.62 24.76 -30.27
CA SER A 912 15.05 23.37 -30.06
C SER A 912 14.58 22.92 -28.66
N THR A 913 14.17 21.65 -28.51
CA THR A 913 13.66 21.12 -27.23
C THR A 913 14.38 19.84 -26.82
N LEU A 914 14.60 19.65 -25.51
CA LEU A 914 15.35 18.53 -24.94
C LEU A 914 14.43 17.62 -24.13
N ASN A 915 14.69 16.32 -24.18
CA ASN A 915 14.01 15.30 -23.39
C ASN A 915 15.01 14.26 -22.86
N VAL A 916 15.05 14.06 -21.54
CA VAL A 916 15.80 12.98 -20.89
C VAL A 916 14.89 11.74 -20.86
N GLY A 917 14.99 10.91 -21.89
CA GLY A 917 14.05 9.80 -22.12
C GLY A 917 14.25 8.59 -21.19
N THR A 918 15.45 8.39 -20.64
CA THR A 918 15.73 7.37 -19.61
C THR A 918 16.83 7.82 -18.66
N ILE A 919 16.84 7.26 -17.45
CA ILE A 919 17.91 7.41 -16.44
C ILE A 919 18.03 6.10 -15.65
N GLY A 920 19.24 5.74 -15.19
CA GLY A 920 19.48 4.58 -14.34
C GLY A 920 20.88 4.57 -13.71
N GLY A 921 21.07 3.78 -12.66
CA GLY A 921 22.38 3.63 -11.99
C GLY A 921 22.29 3.08 -10.57
N GLY A 922 23.42 2.63 -10.03
CA GLY A 922 23.52 2.08 -8.67
C GLY A 922 22.95 0.67 -8.49
N VAL A 923 23.15 0.11 -7.28
CA VAL A 923 22.73 -1.27 -6.93
C VAL A 923 22.04 -1.39 -5.56
N ALA A 924 22.43 -0.57 -4.57
CA ALA A 924 21.83 -0.54 -3.23
C ALA A 924 22.13 0.80 -2.54
N ALA A 925 21.25 1.27 -1.65
CA ALA A 925 21.38 2.59 -1.00
C ALA A 925 22.61 2.73 -0.08
N ASN A 926 23.20 1.63 0.38
CA ASN A 926 24.42 1.62 1.19
C ASN A 926 25.72 1.50 0.36
N VAL A 927 25.62 1.39 -0.97
CA VAL A 927 26.74 1.26 -1.91
C VAL A 927 26.85 2.53 -2.75
N ILE A 928 28.04 3.11 -2.80
CA ILE A 928 28.37 4.24 -3.69
C ILE A 928 28.30 3.72 -5.15
N PRO A 929 27.44 4.26 -6.02
CA PRO A 929 27.32 3.81 -7.40
C PRO A 929 28.60 4.01 -8.20
N GLU A 930 29.13 2.94 -8.78
CA GLU A 930 30.23 3.00 -9.77
C GLU A 930 29.75 3.26 -11.20
N ASP A 931 28.45 3.11 -11.46
CA ASP A 931 27.82 3.28 -12.77
C ASP A 931 26.48 4.01 -12.68
N ALA A 932 26.29 4.96 -13.61
CA ALA A 932 25.00 5.58 -13.91
C ALA A 932 24.95 6.05 -15.38
N TYR A 933 23.77 6.07 -15.99
CA TYR A 933 23.56 6.49 -17.37
C TYR A 933 22.23 7.22 -17.57
N ALA A 934 22.14 8.00 -18.65
CA ALA A 934 20.90 8.57 -19.16
C ALA A 934 20.89 8.60 -20.69
N THR A 935 19.71 8.46 -21.31
CA THR A 935 19.53 8.67 -22.76
C THR A 935 18.75 9.95 -23.01
N VAL A 936 19.29 10.81 -23.87
CA VAL A 936 18.73 12.14 -24.19
C VAL A 936 18.39 12.21 -25.67
N SER A 937 17.29 12.89 -25.98
CA SER A 937 16.88 13.26 -27.34
C SER A 937 16.60 14.76 -27.41
N VAL A 938 17.08 15.42 -28.45
CA VAL A 938 16.85 16.85 -28.72
C VAL A 938 16.16 16.99 -30.08
N ARG A 939 15.01 17.66 -30.13
CA ARG A 939 14.38 18.09 -31.40
C ARG A 939 15.08 19.37 -31.86
N VAL A 940 15.70 19.32 -33.04
CA VAL A 940 16.65 20.32 -33.53
C VAL A 940 15.94 21.35 -34.40
N ALA A 941 15.99 22.63 -34.01
CA ALA A 941 15.41 23.74 -34.78
C ALA A 941 16.44 24.62 -35.50
N VAL A 942 17.74 24.32 -35.37
CA VAL A 942 18.86 25.03 -36.03
C VAL A 942 19.46 24.19 -37.16
N GLU A 943 19.78 24.83 -38.29
CA GLU A 943 20.25 24.16 -39.52
C GLU A 943 21.45 23.22 -39.31
N ALA A 944 22.40 23.62 -38.46
CA ALA A 944 23.58 22.85 -38.12
C ALA A 944 23.45 22.16 -36.75
N PRO A 945 23.10 20.85 -36.66
CA PRO A 945 23.04 20.13 -35.37
C PRO A 945 24.39 20.11 -34.64
N GLU A 946 25.49 20.23 -35.38
CA GLU A 946 26.86 20.39 -34.85
C GLU A 946 27.07 21.66 -34.00
N VAL A 947 26.13 22.62 -34.01
CA VAL A 947 26.14 23.75 -33.06
C VAL A 947 25.60 23.30 -31.70
N LEU A 948 24.48 22.57 -31.66
CA LEU A 948 23.93 21.99 -30.43
C LEU A 948 24.89 20.95 -29.83
N ARG A 949 25.48 20.09 -30.67
CA ARG A 949 26.47 19.11 -30.24
C ARG A 949 27.62 19.76 -29.46
N ARG A 950 28.27 20.78 -30.05
CA ARG A 950 29.39 21.49 -29.41
C ARG A 950 28.97 22.29 -28.18
N LEU A 951 27.74 22.80 -28.14
CA LEU A 951 27.18 23.46 -26.95
C LEU A 951 27.03 22.46 -25.79
N ILE A 952 26.49 21.28 -26.07
CA ILE A 952 26.33 20.18 -25.10
C ILE A 952 27.70 19.65 -24.64
N GLU A 953 28.63 19.40 -25.56
CA GLU A 953 30.01 18.97 -25.26
C GLU A 953 30.74 19.99 -24.36
N ALA A 954 30.63 21.30 -24.67
CA ALA A 954 31.22 22.35 -23.86
C ALA A 954 30.58 22.47 -22.47
N ALA A 955 29.26 22.32 -22.37
CA ALA A 955 28.53 22.37 -21.10
C ALA A 955 28.89 21.21 -20.18
N MET A 956 28.95 19.99 -20.71
CA MET A 956 29.34 18.81 -19.92
C MET A 956 30.80 18.90 -19.48
N LEU A 957 31.71 19.32 -20.38
CA LEU A 957 33.12 19.55 -20.03
C LEU A 957 33.31 20.61 -18.93
N ALA A 958 32.45 21.64 -18.89
CA ALA A 958 32.49 22.69 -17.87
C ALA A 958 31.85 22.27 -16.53
N ALA A 959 30.85 21.40 -16.55
CA ALA A 959 30.10 21.00 -15.36
C ALA A 959 30.66 19.73 -14.68
N VAL A 960 30.96 18.69 -15.47
CA VAL A 960 31.39 17.36 -15.00
C VAL A 960 32.27 16.70 -16.09
N PRO A 961 33.58 17.02 -16.16
CA PRO A 961 34.49 16.51 -17.20
C PRO A 961 34.69 14.99 -17.16
N GLU A 962 34.22 14.30 -16.11
CA GLU A 962 34.22 12.85 -15.97
C GLU A 962 33.08 12.14 -16.74
N LEU A 963 32.09 12.88 -17.25
CA LEU A 963 30.98 12.29 -18.03
C LEU A 963 31.40 11.95 -19.46
N GLN A 964 30.98 10.77 -19.90
CA GLN A 964 31.16 10.29 -21.28
C GLN A 964 29.90 10.59 -22.10
N LEU A 965 30.10 11.22 -23.26
CA LEU A 965 29.04 11.56 -24.22
C LEU A 965 29.16 10.63 -25.44
N ASP A 966 28.07 9.97 -25.80
CA ASP A 966 27.97 9.10 -26.97
C ASP A 966 26.84 9.58 -27.89
N PHE A 967 27.18 10.29 -28.96
CA PHE A 967 26.21 10.81 -29.94
C PHE A 967 25.87 9.74 -30.99
N ARG A 968 24.63 9.27 -30.98
CA ARG A 968 24.14 8.18 -31.83
C ARG A 968 23.67 8.64 -33.21
N TYR A 969 23.06 9.82 -33.30
CA TYR A 969 22.67 10.46 -34.56
C TYR A 969 22.47 11.96 -34.38
N GLY A 970 22.59 12.73 -35.47
CA GLY A 970 22.32 14.17 -35.51
C GLY A 970 21.87 14.62 -36.91
N VAL A 971 20.68 15.22 -36.99
CA VAL A 971 20.04 15.70 -38.22
C VAL A 971 19.47 17.10 -37.96
N GLY A 972 19.64 18.03 -38.91
CA GLY A 972 19.05 19.38 -38.84
C GLY A 972 17.55 19.39 -39.17
N PRO A 973 16.87 20.54 -39.02
CA PRO A 973 15.49 20.70 -39.48
C PRO A 973 15.42 20.61 -41.01
N VAL A 974 14.30 20.08 -41.50
CA VAL A 974 14.08 19.81 -42.93
C VAL A 974 13.08 20.84 -43.47
N ALA A 975 13.47 21.55 -44.53
CA ALA A 975 12.54 22.35 -45.32
C ALA A 975 11.81 21.44 -46.31
N ILE A 976 10.50 21.62 -46.44
CA ILE A 976 9.60 20.80 -47.28
C ILE A 976 8.82 21.74 -48.20
N ASP A 977 8.56 21.29 -49.42
CA ASP A 977 7.79 22.03 -50.42
C ASP A 977 6.31 22.05 -50.04
N HIS A 978 5.73 23.24 -50.19
CA HIS A 978 4.35 23.54 -49.82
C HIS A 978 3.76 24.56 -50.81
N ASP A 979 4.22 24.50 -52.06
CA ASP A 979 3.86 25.41 -53.17
C ASP A 979 2.67 24.92 -54.00
N ILE A 980 1.75 24.17 -53.36
CA ILE A 980 0.49 23.69 -53.94
C ILE A 980 -0.65 24.44 -53.26
N ASP A 981 -1.41 25.20 -54.06
CA ASP A 981 -2.54 26.00 -53.57
C ASP A 981 -3.67 25.13 -52.98
N GLY A 982 -4.44 25.72 -52.07
CA GLY A 982 -5.64 25.10 -51.47
C GLY A 982 -5.40 24.38 -50.14
N PHE A 983 -4.14 24.24 -49.68
CA PHE A 983 -3.79 23.64 -48.39
C PHE A 983 -3.36 24.70 -47.37
N GLU A 984 -3.73 24.51 -46.09
CA GLU A 984 -3.05 25.18 -44.98
C GLU A 984 -1.63 24.61 -44.82
N SER A 985 -0.68 25.42 -44.36
CA SER A 985 0.70 24.99 -44.10
C SER A 985 1.00 24.85 -42.61
N ILE A 986 1.80 23.84 -42.25
CA ILE A 986 2.22 23.56 -40.86
C ILE A 986 3.74 23.36 -40.74
N ILE A 987 4.33 23.69 -39.59
CA ILE A 987 5.71 23.29 -39.24
C ILE A 987 5.63 22.23 -38.13
N LEU A 988 6.25 21.08 -38.36
CA LEU A 988 6.15 19.91 -37.49
C LEU A 988 7.28 19.86 -36.45
N ASN A 989 6.97 19.37 -35.24
CA ASN A 989 7.92 19.30 -34.13
C ASN A 989 8.67 17.95 -34.02
N TYR A 990 8.25 16.96 -34.78
CA TYR A 990 8.90 15.66 -34.93
C TYR A 990 9.84 15.67 -36.16
N GLY A 991 10.45 14.53 -36.46
CA GLY A 991 11.21 14.30 -37.69
C GLY A 991 10.67 13.05 -38.38
N THR A 992 11.02 12.87 -39.65
CA THR A 992 10.51 11.82 -40.53
C THR A 992 11.65 11.24 -41.37
N ASP A 993 11.37 10.20 -42.15
CA ASP A 993 12.31 9.50 -43.03
C ASP A 993 12.85 10.33 -44.23
N ILE A 994 12.23 11.47 -44.55
CA ILE A 994 12.50 12.32 -45.73
C ILE A 994 14.00 12.56 -46.04
N PRO A 995 14.91 12.78 -45.05
CA PRO A 995 16.35 12.90 -45.30
C PRO A 995 17.04 11.63 -45.84
N GLY A 996 16.39 10.47 -45.71
CA GLY A 996 16.85 9.17 -46.22
C GLY A 996 16.61 8.95 -47.70
N LEU A 997 15.71 9.72 -48.34
CA LEU A 997 15.54 9.73 -49.79
C LEU A 997 16.49 10.78 -50.40
N TYR A 998 17.50 10.33 -51.15
CA TYR A 998 18.53 11.17 -51.73
C TYR A 998 18.11 11.77 -53.08
N GLY A 999 18.86 12.78 -53.52
CA GLY A 999 18.64 13.50 -54.79
C GLY A 999 17.98 14.87 -54.62
N ASP A 1000 17.78 15.55 -55.75
CA ASP A 1000 17.25 16.92 -55.85
C ASP A 1000 15.83 16.84 -56.43
N HIS A 1001 14.88 16.54 -55.55
CA HIS A 1001 13.48 16.24 -55.87
C HIS A 1001 12.57 17.13 -55.02
N LYS A 1002 11.41 17.51 -55.57
CA LYS A 1002 10.37 18.17 -54.77
C LYS A 1002 9.88 17.22 -53.68
N ARG A 1003 9.78 17.69 -52.44
CA ARG A 1003 9.37 16.88 -51.28
C ARG A 1003 8.13 17.50 -50.66
N TYR A 1004 7.02 16.77 -50.67
CA TYR A 1004 5.78 17.15 -50.03
C TYR A 1004 5.48 16.20 -48.86
N LEU A 1005 4.85 16.72 -47.81
CA LEU A 1005 4.49 15.95 -46.63
C LEU A 1005 3.07 16.30 -46.22
N TYR A 1006 2.17 15.31 -46.32
CA TYR A 1006 0.74 15.50 -46.15
C TYR A 1006 0.09 14.18 -45.72
N GLY A 1007 -0.76 14.21 -44.70
CA GLY A 1007 -1.51 13.03 -44.28
C GLY A 1007 -2.62 13.34 -43.28
N SER A 1008 -3.37 12.30 -42.94
CA SER A 1008 -4.59 12.39 -42.12
C SER A 1008 -4.31 12.11 -40.63
N GLY A 1009 -5.11 12.73 -39.74
CA GLY A 1009 -4.94 12.59 -38.29
C GLY A 1009 -3.87 13.53 -37.73
N THR A 1010 -3.64 13.46 -36.42
CA THR A 1010 -2.69 14.34 -35.71
C THR A 1010 -1.67 13.53 -34.92
N ILE A 1011 -0.39 13.92 -34.99
CA ILE A 1011 0.70 13.31 -34.22
C ILE A 1011 0.45 13.29 -32.70
N LEU A 1012 -0.50 14.09 -32.20
CA LEU A 1012 -0.89 14.08 -30.78
C LEU A 1012 -1.58 12.78 -30.33
N TYR A 1013 -2.06 11.96 -31.26
CA TYR A 1013 -2.54 10.59 -30.99
C TYR A 1013 -1.56 9.50 -31.46
N ALA A 1014 -0.48 9.87 -32.16
CA ALA A 1014 0.61 8.96 -32.50
C ALA A 1014 1.41 8.60 -31.25
N HIS A 1015 1.94 7.37 -31.20
CA HIS A 1015 2.56 6.71 -30.04
C HIS A 1015 1.72 6.66 -28.74
N SER A 1016 0.62 7.41 -28.65
CA SER A 1016 -0.51 7.12 -27.78
C SER A 1016 -1.18 5.84 -28.26
N ASP A 1017 -1.31 4.92 -27.33
CA ASP A 1017 -2.38 3.92 -27.21
C ASP A 1017 -3.78 4.21 -27.78
N GLN A 1018 -4.17 5.46 -28.01
CA GLN A 1018 -5.51 5.88 -28.47
C GLN A 1018 -5.45 6.63 -29.78
N GLU A 1019 -4.46 6.21 -30.56
CA GLU A 1019 -4.39 6.40 -31.98
C GLU A 1019 -5.74 6.04 -32.63
N HIS A 1020 -6.42 7.09 -33.07
CA HIS A 1020 -7.69 7.02 -33.77
C HIS A 1020 -7.80 8.14 -34.78
N ILE A 1021 -8.60 7.90 -35.81
CA ILE A 1021 -8.76 8.80 -36.94
C ILE A 1021 -10.23 8.86 -37.36
N ARG A 1022 -10.73 10.02 -37.79
CA ARG A 1022 -12.09 10.11 -38.34
C ARG A 1022 -12.10 9.62 -39.78
N ILE A 1023 -13.16 8.91 -40.15
CA ILE A 1023 -13.36 8.42 -41.52
C ILE A 1023 -13.40 9.59 -42.51
N SER A 1024 -13.97 10.73 -42.11
CA SER A 1024 -13.95 11.98 -42.88
C SER A 1024 -12.54 12.51 -43.14
N GLU A 1025 -11.56 12.25 -42.26
CA GLU A 1025 -10.17 12.67 -42.45
C GLU A 1025 -9.43 11.73 -43.42
N LEU A 1026 -9.72 10.42 -43.38
CA LEU A 1026 -9.24 9.48 -44.40
C LEU A 1026 -9.79 9.85 -45.79
N GLU A 1027 -11.10 10.15 -45.88
CA GLU A 1027 -11.78 10.59 -47.10
C GLU A 1027 -11.23 11.93 -47.62
N GLU A 1028 -10.93 12.89 -46.74
CA GLU A 1028 -10.32 14.17 -47.13
C GLU A 1028 -8.86 13.99 -47.56
N ALA A 1029 -8.09 13.12 -46.91
CA ALA A 1029 -6.74 12.79 -47.36
C ALA A 1029 -6.73 12.14 -48.75
N VAL A 1030 -7.71 11.29 -49.09
CA VAL A 1030 -7.85 10.79 -50.48
C VAL A 1030 -8.01 11.97 -51.46
N ARG A 1031 -8.86 12.96 -51.15
CA ARG A 1031 -9.05 14.16 -51.99
C ARG A 1031 -7.79 15.04 -52.05
N GLY A 1032 -7.08 15.19 -50.92
CA GLY A 1032 -5.81 15.90 -50.83
C GLY A 1032 -4.72 15.26 -51.69
N TYR A 1033 -4.48 13.95 -51.54
CA TYR A 1033 -3.54 13.21 -52.38
C TYR A 1033 -3.92 13.26 -53.86
N GLN A 1034 -5.21 13.14 -54.22
CA GLN A 1034 -5.65 13.28 -55.61
C GLN A 1034 -5.35 14.67 -56.18
N THR A 1035 -5.51 15.71 -55.37
CA THR A 1035 -5.22 17.10 -55.75
C THR A 1035 -3.71 17.31 -55.93
N ILE A 1036 -2.89 16.87 -54.97
CA ILE A 1036 -1.42 16.95 -55.01
C ILE A 1036 -0.88 16.21 -56.24
N ILE A 1037 -1.31 14.96 -56.48
CA ILE A 1037 -0.88 14.17 -57.64
C ILE A 1037 -1.30 14.84 -58.96
N THR A 1038 -2.54 15.36 -59.06
CA THR A 1038 -3.04 16.00 -60.27
C THR A 1038 -2.33 17.33 -60.57
N GLU A 1039 -2.00 18.11 -59.55
CA GLU A 1039 -1.21 19.34 -59.68
C GLU A 1039 0.22 19.02 -60.16
N LEU A 1040 0.90 18.05 -59.53
CA LEU A 1040 2.27 17.68 -59.87
C LEU A 1040 2.40 17.14 -61.30
N LEU A 1041 1.43 16.36 -61.77
CA LEU A 1041 1.37 15.87 -63.15
C LEU A 1041 0.91 16.93 -64.18
N SER A 1042 0.71 18.18 -63.76
CA SER A 1042 0.36 19.30 -64.64
C SER A 1042 1.46 20.36 -64.80
N ARG A 1043 2.59 20.17 -64.10
CA ARG A 1043 3.76 21.06 -64.08
C ARG A 1043 4.83 20.66 -65.09
#